data_AF-A0A3A4PXC1-F1
#
_entry.id   AF-A0A3A4PXC1-F1
#
_cell.length_a   1.000
_cell.length_b   1.000
_cell.length_c   1.000
_cell.angle_alpha   90.00
_cell.angle_beta   90.00
_cell.angle_gamma   90.00
#
_symmetry.space_group_name_H-M   'P 1'
#
loop_
_entity.id
_entity.type
_entity.pdbx_description
1 polymer ?
#
loop_
_entity_poly.entity_id
_entity_poly.type
_entity_poly.pdbx_seq_one_letter_code
_entity_poly.pdbx_strand_id
1 'polypeptide(L)'
;MLSFFRKPDISTLKLRSYAVELPLHRLKLGVDNVRYDVHVSPDFRISARRIIFELIIRHAQASPLFVVAADFNWSGEIAEFKRLCAEISTEGINMAKSLYEIQIDYLAQTALVKLLTEEIQHQYEEALQHFKTVIRKQEISQQVETTLRLREEMTSIIHRKNNILLAAGSEIFQYFIAVQADLKALRVSNFGESAILPEEVFTNPLLQAASHSDGFFLMENYVLLGHRLEDPVNYDSLHNLLAVFLSDLLASPAGDGLKRSGADAESVSRRGGDADIDGWIKYLENIEKLFDCFQTRETIKKLEKAKAGRPKIDWLKKQARLQERVLGLLYKKISQEKMMDGIVAAYKMQSVFQHYCPPLSPQEFLQYIVVPKARKNTIRKLSRFKKYYGKSIPLSLLHRTIRDVRSTSKTLQKQLLIRFLKDFVRYHRDLDNFNLIREAADSINLAVDEKIIRLSRENHTLYEFLLSYEEVIETKPIINHAVIKADIRGSSEIVARMKDENLNPASSFSLNFFDPISKILAIYGAAKIFIEGDAAILAIFEHDGMPGRWYGVARACGLAINILNIVKKYNVHNLNNNLPSLELGIGIGFLDAPPTFFYDGEHQIMISPAINVADQLSGCNRFLRERLTKTNPPFNVYLFKPVQDAAASLLSDYALFRYNVKGIELAPEGFAKLSREIHLKRFACKMPDVCPEPLTLHTGTYPTLAGNYQRLVIREALVPEILPKDLSVVRYTDQAYYEVCTNPRVYENIKGELTS
;
A
#
# COMPACT_ATOMS: atom_id res chain seq x y z
N MET A 1 -12.16 55.30 6.88
CA MET A 1 -10.77 54.80 6.74
C MET A 1 -10.81 53.29 6.56
N LEU A 2 -10.82 52.84 5.30
CA LEU A 2 -10.81 51.42 4.90
C LEU A 2 -9.38 50.89 5.03
N SER A 3 -9.06 50.16 6.11
CA SER A 3 -7.80 49.44 6.18
C SER A 3 -7.87 48.23 5.24
N PHE A 4 -7.14 48.29 4.14
CA PHE A 4 -6.83 47.15 3.27
C PHE A 4 -6.18 46.02 4.11
N PHE A 5 -6.98 45.08 4.60
CA PHE A 5 -6.47 43.83 5.16
C PHE A 5 -5.94 42.98 4.02
N ARG A 6 -4.63 43.05 3.76
CA ARG A 6 -3.94 42.17 2.82
C ARG A 6 -4.25 40.70 3.19
N LYS A 7 -4.88 39.95 2.29
CA LYS A 7 -5.22 38.54 2.50
C LYS A 7 -3.94 37.76 2.86
N PRO A 8 -4.01 36.82 3.83
CA PRO A 8 -2.86 35.97 4.13
C PRO A 8 -2.52 35.09 2.92
N ASP A 9 -1.29 35.17 2.46
CA ASP A 9 -0.80 34.37 1.34
C ASP A 9 -0.42 32.96 1.82
N ILE A 10 -1.23 31.98 1.43
CA ILE A 10 -1.06 30.57 1.78
C ILE A 10 -0.28 29.78 0.72
N SER A 11 0.15 30.40 -0.40
CA SER A 11 0.93 29.72 -1.46
C SER A 11 2.27 29.15 -0.95
N THR A 12 2.80 29.73 0.13
CA THR A 12 4.00 29.25 0.80
C THR A 12 3.80 27.96 1.59
N LEU A 13 2.54 27.58 1.88
CA LEU A 13 2.17 26.35 2.54
C LEU A 13 1.95 25.28 1.47
N LYS A 14 2.86 24.30 1.41
CA LYS A 14 2.73 23.13 0.51
C LYS A 14 1.58 22.23 0.99
N LEU A 15 0.34 22.59 0.65
CA LEU A 15 -0.85 21.80 0.89
C LEU A 15 -0.87 20.57 -0.02
N ARG A 16 -1.47 19.48 0.46
CA ARG A 16 -1.62 18.23 -0.30
C ARG A 16 -3.09 17.91 -0.49
N SER A 17 -3.43 17.29 -1.60
CA SER A 17 -4.76 16.75 -1.86
C SER A 17 -4.82 15.28 -1.51
N TYR A 18 -5.92 14.86 -0.89
CA TYR A 18 -6.25 13.47 -0.61
C TYR A 18 -7.41 13.05 -1.52
N ALA A 19 -7.17 12.03 -2.35
CA ALA A 19 -8.18 11.38 -3.16
C ALA A 19 -7.88 9.88 -3.20
N VAL A 20 -8.93 9.07 -3.10
CA VAL A 20 -8.86 7.62 -3.24
C VAL A 20 -9.84 7.21 -4.33
N GLU A 21 -9.37 6.41 -5.26
CA GLU A 21 -10.18 5.87 -6.34
C GLU A 21 -10.24 4.35 -6.21
N LEU A 22 -11.44 3.80 -6.32
CA LEU A 22 -11.68 2.35 -6.32
C LEU A 22 -12.50 1.99 -7.58
N PRO A 23 -11.90 2.07 -8.78
CA PRO A 23 -12.60 1.74 -10.01
C PRO A 23 -12.78 0.23 -10.15
N LEU A 24 -13.96 -0.22 -10.58
CA LEU A 24 -14.24 -1.63 -10.95
C LEU A 24 -14.77 -1.79 -12.39
N HIS A 25 -14.91 -0.68 -13.12
CA HIS A 25 -15.60 -0.61 -14.42
C HIS A 25 -14.95 -1.41 -15.57
N ARG A 26 -13.69 -1.85 -15.45
CA ARG A 26 -13.02 -2.67 -16.48
C ARG A 26 -13.26 -4.17 -16.29
N LEU A 27 -13.87 -4.55 -15.18
CA LEU A 27 -14.19 -5.93 -14.85
C LEU A 27 -15.48 -6.38 -15.55
N LYS A 28 -15.59 -7.68 -15.80
CA LYS A 28 -16.78 -8.28 -16.40
C LYS A 28 -17.87 -8.44 -15.33
N LEU A 29 -19.08 -8.01 -15.64
CA LEU A 29 -20.23 -8.21 -14.76
C LEU A 29 -20.63 -9.68 -14.70
N GLY A 30 -21.23 -10.06 -13.57
CA GLY A 30 -21.75 -11.38 -13.30
C GLY A 30 -23.05 -11.69 -14.04
N VAL A 31 -23.68 -12.80 -13.65
CA VAL A 31 -24.88 -13.36 -14.28
C VAL A 31 -26.05 -12.36 -14.30
N ASP A 32 -26.17 -11.53 -13.27
CA ASP A 32 -27.25 -10.54 -13.19
C ASP A 32 -27.01 -9.27 -14.04
N ASN A 33 -25.83 -9.13 -14.67
CA ASN A 33 -25.40 -7.95 -15.42
C ASN A 33 -25.45 -6.64 -14.63
N VAL A 34 -25.45 -6.72 -13.29
CA VAL A 34 -25.48 -5.55 -12.39
C VAL A 34 -24.31 -5.59 -11.43
N ARG A 35 -23.97 -6.77 -10.91
CA ARG A 35 -22.93 -6.98 -9.90
C ARG A 35 -21.83 -7.90 -10.40
N TYR A 36 -20.66 -7.83 -9.78
CA TYR A 36 -19.55 -8.73 -10.00
C TYR A 36 -19.74 -10.00 -9.16
N ASP A 37 -19.77 -11.17 -9.80
CA ASP A 37 -19.86 -12.44 -9.09
C ASP A 37 -18.48 -12.80 -8.53
N VAL A 38 -18.40 -12.92 -7.20
CA VAL A 38 -17.16 -13.22 -6.48
C VAL A 38 -17.37 -14.46 -5.62
N HIS A 39 -16.52 -15.47 -5.81
CA HIS A 39 -16.45 -16.63 -4.95
C HIS A 39 -15.18 -16.58 -4.09
N VAL A 40 -15.37 -16.66 -2.77
CA VAL A 40 -14.28 -16.66 -1.79
C VAL A 40 -14.27 -18.02 -1.10
N SER A 41 -13.07 -18.58 -0.92
CA SER A 41 -12.81 -19.86 -0.25
C SER A 41 -13.80 -20.18 0.89
N PRO A 42 -14.48 -21.35 0.83
CA PRO A 42 -15.32 -21.86 1.91
C PRO A 42 -14.57 -22.00 3.24
N ASP A 43 -13.31 -22.48 3.21
CA ASP A 43 -12.53 -22.70 4.43
C ASP A 43 -12.18 -21.38 5.14
N PHE A 44 -11.85 -20.34 4.38
CA PHE A 44 -11.68 -19.01 4.96
C PHE A 44 -12.97 -18.45 5.54
N ARG A 45 -14.12 -18.67 4.90
CA ARG A 45 -15.43 -18.29 5.47
C ARG A 45 -15.66 -18.99 6.81
N ILE A 46 -15.34 -20.28 6.91
CA ILE A 46 -15.48 -21.05 8.16
C ILE A 46 -14.56 -20.48 9.25
N SER A 47 -13.29 -20.22 8.92
CA SER A 47 -12.32 -19.61 9.84
C SER A 47 -12.79 -18.22 10.33
N ALA A 48 -13.23 -17.36 9.41
CA ALA A 48 -13.74 -16.02 9.70
C ALA A 48 -14.99 -16.07 10.61
N ARG A 49 -15.96 -16.95 10.30
CA ARG A 49 -17.15 -17.13 11.13
C ARG A 49 -16.81 -17.53 12.56
N ARG A 50 -15.92 -18.51 12.71
CA ARG A 50 -15.53 -19.05 14.00
C ARG A 50 -14.85 -17.98 14.88
N ILE A 51 -13.87 -17.26 14.35
CA ILE A 51 -13.18 -16.22 15.12
C ILE A 51 -14.12 -15.05 15.45
N ILE A 52 -14.96 -14.61 14.50
CA ILE A 52 -15.91 -13.50 14.72
C ILE A 52 -16.94 -13.88 15.79
N PHE A 53 -17.47 -15.09 15.75
CA PHE A 53 -18.44 -15.58 16.75
C PHE A 53 -17.85 -15.56 18.17
N GLU A 54 -16.63 -16.07 18.34
CA GLU A 54 -15.95 -16.05 19.65
C GLU A 54 -15.58 -14.64 20.10
N LEU A 55 -15.20 -13.75 19.18
CA LEU A 55 -14.98 -12.33 19.49
C LEU A 55 -16.27 -11.69 20.05
N ILE A 56 -17.42 -11.99 19.44
CA ILE A 56 -18.72 -11.48 19.88
C ILE A 56 -19.06 -11.99 21.28
N ILE A 57 -18.90 -13.29 21.57
CA ILE A 57 -19.12 -13.85 22.91
C ILE A 57 -18.21 -13.17 23.94
N ARG A 58 -16.93 -13.01 23.61
CA ARG A 58 -15.94 -12.38 24.50
C ARG A 58 -16.27 -10.92 24.79
N HIS A 59 -16.61 -10.11 23.78
CA HIS A 59 -16.97 -8.70 23.96
C HIS A 59 -18.36 -8.51 24.58
N ALA A 60 -19.27 -9.49 24.43
CA ALA A 60 -20.53 -9.52 25.16
C ALA A 60 -20.31 -9.70 26.68
N GLN A 61 -19.13 -10.19 27.09
CA GLN A 61 -18.81 -10.59 28.47
C GLN A 61 -19.82 -11.63 28.97
N ALA A 62 -20.15 -12.58 28.10
CA ALA A 62 -21.19 -13.57 28.38
C ALA A 62 -20.76 -14.51 29.52
N SER A 63 -21.71 -14.90 30.37
CA SER A 63 -21.51 -15.87 31.44
C SER A 63 -20.99 -17.22 30.91
N PRO A 64 -20.28 -18.03 31.72
CA PRO A 64 -19.72 -19.31 31.29
C PRO A 64 -20.72 -20.27 30.64
N LEU A 65 -22.01 -20.19 31.00
CA LEU A 65 -23.08 -20.99 30.41
C LEU A 65 -23.37 -20.67 28.93
N PHE A 66 -23.00 -19.48 28.47
CA PHE A 66 -23.13 -19.02 27.10
C PHE A 66 -21.84 -19.20 26.28
N VAL A 67 -20.74 -19.60 26.92
CA VAL A 67 -19.46 -19.83 26.25
C VAL A 67 -19.50 -21.20 25.56
N VAL A 68 -19.23 -21.21 24.26
CA VAL A 68 -19.20 -22.44 23.46
C VAL A 68 -17.84 -23.13 23.56
N ALA A 69 -16.75 -22.39 23.40
CA ALA A 69 -15.39 -22.91 23.44
C ALA A 69 -14.59 -22.32 24.61
N ALA A 70 -14.70 -22.92 25.80
CA ALA A 70 -13.97 -22.45 26.99
C ALA A 70 -12.44 -22.48 26.80
N ASP A 71 -11.94 -23.46 26.04
CA ASP A 71 -10.50 -23.64 25.73
C ASP A 71 -10.13 -23.15 24.32
N PHE A 72 -10.80 -22.09 23.83
CA PHE A 72 -10.53 -21.56 22.50
C PHE A 72 -9.07 -21.10 22.34
N ASN A 73 -8.34 -21.70 21.41
CA ASN A 73 -6.96 -21.34 21.11
C ASN A 73 -6.89 -20.05 20.27
N TRP A 74 -7.05 -18.91 20.95
CA TRP A 74 -6.97 -17.58 20.32
C TRP A 74 -5.75 -17.40 19.44
N SER A 75 -4.57 -17.78 19.92
CA SER A 75 -3.32 -17.61 19.16
C SER A 75 -3.30 -18.41 17.86
N GLY A 76 -3.74 -19.67 17.90
CA GLY A 76 -3.78 -20.54 16.72
C GLY A 76 -4.80 -20.08 15.70
N GLU A 77 -6.00 -19.72 16.16
CA GLU A 77 -7.11 -19.30 15.28
C GLU A 77 -6.85 -17.93 14.64
N ILE A 78 -6.25 -16.99 15.37
CA ILE A 78 -5.80 -15.70 14.81
C ILE A 78 -4.69 -15.93 13.76
N ALA A 79 -3.72 -16.80 14.06
CA ALA A 79 -2.64 -17.11 13.12
C ALA A 79 -3.19 -17.76 11.84
N GLU A 80 -4.11 -18.70 11.98
CA GLU A 80 -4.75 -19.38 10.86
C GLU A 80 -5.61 -18.44 10.03
N PHE A 81 -6.43 -17.59 10.66
CA PHE A 81 -7.19 -16.54 9.97
C PHE A 81 -6.27 -15.63 9.14
N LYS A 82 -5.17 -15.16 9.73
CA LYS A 82 -4.19 -14.31 9.02
C LYS A 82 -3.54 -15.05 7.86
N ARG A 83 -3.17 -16.32 8.05
CA ARG A 83 -2.57 -17.17 7.03
C ARG A 83 -3.51 -17.33 5.82
N LEU A 84 -4.76 -17.72 6.07
CA LEU A 84 -5.78 -17.90 5.04
C LEU A 84 -6.13 -16.58 4.33
N CYS A 85 -6.25 -15.48 5.08
CA CYS A 85 -6.50 -14.15 4.51
C CYS A 85 -5.35 -13.69 3.61
N ALA A 86 -4.09 -13.97 4.01
CA ALA A 86 -2.91 -13.66 3.22
C ALA A 86 -2.85 -14.49 1.93
N GLU A 87 -3.23 -15.77 1.99
CA GLU A 87 -3.27 -16.66 0.83
C GLU A 87 -4.31 -16.19 -0.20
N ILE A 88 -5.54 -15.90 0.23
CA ILE A 88 -6.62 -15.37 -0.63
C ILE A 88 -6.26 -14.02 -1.24
N SER A 89 -5.70 -13.11 -0.42
CA SER A 89 -5.28 -11.80 -0.91
C SER A 89 -4.12 -11.92 -1.90
N THR A 90 -3.19 -12.86 -1.67
CA THR A 90 -2.11 -13.17 -2.62
C THR A 90 -2.68 -13.70 -3.93
N GLU A 91 -3.71 -14.53 -3.88
CA GLU A 91 -4.36 -15.04 -5.08
C GLU A 91 -5.08 -13.93 -5.87
N GLY A 92 -5.73 -13.00 -5.18
CA GLY A 92 -6.27 -11.80 -5.82
C GLY A 92 -5.21 -10.96 -6.53
N ILE A 93 -4.04 -10.75 -5.91
CA ILE A 93 -2.90 -10.05 -6.51
C ILE A 93 -2.34 -10.82 -7.72
N ASN A 94 -2.25 -12.14 -7.60
CA ASN A 94 -1.78 -13.04 -8.64
C ASN A 94 -2.69 -13.03 -9.88
N MET A 95 -4.01 -13.10 -9.67
CA MET A 95 -4.99 -12.99 -10.75
C MET A 95 -5.00 -11.59 -11.38
N ALA A 96 -4.89 -10.53 -10.57
CA ALA A 96 -4.73 -9.17 -11.06
C ALA A 96 -3.47 -9.01 -11.94
N LYS A 97 -2.37 -9.67 -11.54
CA LYS A 97 -1.12 -9.70 -12.31
C LYS A 97 -1.27 -10.49 -13.61
N SER A 98 -1.90 -11.66 -13.59
CA SER A 98 -2.02 -12.52 -14.78
C SER A 98 -2.87 -11.87 -15.87
N LEU A 99 -3.92 -11.14 -15.47
CA LEU A 99 -4.83 -10.44 -16.38
C LEU A 99 -4.41 -8.98 -16.66
N TYR A 100 -3.29 -8.52 -16.09
CA TYR A 100 -2.83 -7.12 -16.16
C TYR A 100 -3.90 -6.11 -15.74
N GLU A 101 -4.73 -6.47 -14.77
CA GLU A 101 -5.87 -5.69 -14.30
C GLU A 101 -5.89 -5.57 -12.79
N ILE A 102 -5.42 -4.44 -12.28
CA ILE A 102 -5.39 -4.14 -10.84
C ILE A 102 -6.77 -4.08 -10.21
N GLN A 103 -7.83 -3.75 -10.96
CA GLN A 103 -9.17 -3.66 -10.41
C GLN A 103 -9.62 -5.00 -9.79
N ILE A 104 -9.02 -6.12 -10.18
CA ILE A 104 -9.22 -7.44 -9.57
C ILE A 104 -8.72 -7.47 -8.11
N ASP A 105 -7.58 -6.86 -7.79
CA ASP A 105 -7.10 -6.76 -6.40
C ASP A 105 -7.98 -5.80 -5.58
N TYR A 106 -8.51 -4.74 -6.19
CA TYR A 106 -9.51 -3.87 -5.53
C TYR A 106 -10.83 -4.62 -5.27
N LEU A 107 -11.26 -5.45 -6.22
CA LEU A 107 -12.42 -6.32 -6.07
C LEU A 107 -12.20 -7.33 -4.94
N ALA A 108 -11.04 -7.98 -4.89
CA ALA A 108 -10.67 -8.93 -3.84
C ALA A 108 -10.70 -8.29 -2.44
N GLN A 109 -10.04 -7.12 -2.29
CA GLN A 109 -10.04 -6.39 -1.03
C GLN A 109 -11.45 -5.97 -0.60
N THR A 110 -12.24 -5.41 -1.53
CA THR A 110 -13.63 -5.00 -1.23
C THR A 110 -14.51 -6.20 -0.90
N ALA A 111 -14.35 -7.32 -1.59
CA ALA A 111 -15.09 -8.56 -1.33
C ALA A 111 -14.80 -9.11 0.07
N LEU A 112 -13.53 -9.07 0.50
CA LEU A 112 -13.14 -9.46 1.86
C LEU A 112 -13.72 -8.51 2.91
N VAL A 113 -13.67 -7.19 2.69
CA VAL A 113 -14.29 -6.19 3.59
C VAL A 113 -15.79 -6.42 3.70
N LYS A 114 -16.48 -6.65 2.57
CA LYS A 114 -17.91 -6.98 2.54
C LYS A 114 -18.21 -8.25 3.34
N LEU A 115 -17.48 -9.33 3.07
CA LEU A 115 -17.64 -10.61 3.74
C LEU A 115 -17.47 -10.47 5.25
N LEU A 116 -16.41 -9.81 5.72
CA LEU A 116 -16.18 -9.62 7.14
C LEU A 116 -17.27 -8.76 7.79
N THR A 117 -17.71 -7.70 7.13
CA THR A 117 -18.77 -6.79 7.64
C THR A 117 -20.11 -7.51 7.75
N GLU A 118 -20.49 -8.32 6.76
CA GLU A 118 -21.70 -9.13 6.77
C GLU A 118 -21.63 -10.23 7.85
N GLU A 119 -20.49 -10.91 7.96
CA GLU A 119 -20.32 -11.97 8.97
C GLU A 119 -20.32 -11.42 10.40
N ILE A 120 -19.79 -10.22 10.67
CA ILE A 120 -19.90 -9.58 12.00
C ILE A 120 -21.36 -9.42 12.42
N GLN A 121 -22.23 -8.98 11.52
CA GLN A 121 -23.67 -8.85 11.82
C GLN A 121 -24.34 -10.22 11.98
N HIS A 122 -24.07 -11.14 11.06
CA HIS A 122 -24.66 -12.48 11.07
C HIS A 122 -24.26 -13.26 12.32
N GLN A 123 -22.99 -13.26 12.69
CA GLN A 123 -22.50 -13.97 13.87
C GLN A 123 -23.05 -13.38 15.19
N TYR A 124 -23.42 -12.09 15.22
CA TYR A 124 -24.11 -11.51 16.38
C TYR A 124 -25.52 -12.06 16.52
N GLU A 125 -26.24 -12.19 15.42
CA GLU A 125 -27.57 -12.79 15.40
C GLU A 125 -27.51 -14.28 15.78
N GLU A 126 -26.54 -15.02 15.27
CA GLU A 126 -26.27 -16.40 15.65
C GLU A 126 -25.94 -16.53 17.15
N ALA A 127 -25.12 -15.63 17.71
CA ALA A 127 -24.84 -15.61 19.14
C ALA A 127 -26.12 -15.39 19.97
N LEU A 128 -27.02 -14.50 19.54
CA LEU A 128 -28.32 -14.33 20.20
C LEU A 128 -29.20 -15.58 20.10
N GLN A 129 -29.18 -16.29 18.97
CA GLN A 129 -29.90 -17.57 18.84
C GLN A 129 -29.31 -18.66 19.73
N HIS A 130 -27.98 -18.70 19.85
CA HIS A 130 -27.28 -19.57 20.80
C HIS A 130 -27.74 -19.29 22.23
N PHE A 131 -27.74 -18.02 22.67
CA PHE A 131 -28.19 -17.66 24.02
C PHE A 131 -29.65 -18.05 24.28
N LYS A 132 -30.56 -17.82 23.33
CA LYS A 132 -31.96 -18.28 23.43
C LYS A 132 -32.06 -19.80 23.59
N THR A 133 -31.22 -20.55 22.88
CA THR A 133 -31.20 -22.01 22.93
C THR A 133 -30.71 -22.50 24.29
N VAL A 134 -29.68 -21.88 24.85
CA VAL A 134 -29.20 -22.17 26.21
C VAL A 134 -30.28 -21.86 27.25
N ILE A 135 -30.94 -20.70 27.16
CA ILE A 135 -32.04 -20.31 28.07
C ILE A 135 -33.18 -21.34 28.01
N ARG A 136 -33.61 -21.74 26.81
CA ARG A 136 -34.66 -22.77 26.64
C ARG A 136 -34.28 -24.11 27.28
N LYS A 137 -33.02 -24.52 27.19
CA LYS A 137 -32.54 -25.75 27.85
C LYS A 137 -32.67 -25.65 29.38
N GLN A 138 -32.31 -24.50 29.96
CA GLN A 138 -32.41 -24.27 31.41
C GLN A 138 -33.86 -24.17 31.90
N GLU A 139 -34.78 -23.64 31.08
CA GLU A 139 -36.21 -23.62 31.36
C GLU A 139 -36.80 -25.03 31.51
N ILE A 140 -36.39 -25.94 30.62
CA ILE A 140 -36.80 -27.35 30.67
C ILE A 140 -36.26 -28.04 31.94
N SER A 141 -35.07 -27.65 32.39
CA SER A 141 -34.45 -28.14 33.63
C SER A 141 -35.03 -27.55 34.94
N GLN A 142 -36.10 -26.75 34.85
CA GLN A 142 -36.85 -26.16 35.99
C GLN A 142 -36.02 -25.26 36.93
N GLN A 143 -34.89 -24.72 36.47
CA GLN A 143 -34.11 -23.75 37.25
C GLN A 143 -34.62 -22.31 36.98
N VAL A 144 -35.66 -21.91 37.70
CA VAL A 144 -36.35 -20.62 37.51
C VAL A 144 -35.42 -19.41 37.73
N GLU A 145 -34.59 -19.45 38.77
CA GLU A 145 -33.73 -18.31 39.13
C GLU A 145 -32.58 -18.11 38.14
N THR A 146 -31.92 -19.18 37.69
CA THR A 146 -30.84 -19.09 36.69
C THR A 146 -31.39 -18.63 35.33
N THR A 147 -32.57 -19.11 34.94
CA THR A 147 -33.27 -18.67 33.73
C THR A 147 -33.54 -17.16 33.73
N LEU A 148 -34.03 -16.61 34.86
CA LEU A 148 -34.28 -15.17 34.98
C LEU A 148 -33.01 -14.36 34.84
N ARG A 149 -31.91 -14.76 35.51
CA ARG A 149 -30.61 -14.09 35.41
C ARG A 149 -30.07 -14.10 33.97
N LEU A 150 -30.17 -15.23 33.27
CA LEU A 150 -29.72 -15.35 31.87
C LEU A 150 -30.56 -14.48 30.92
N ARG A 151 -31.86 -14.31 31.18
CA ARG A 151 -32.72 -13.39 30.39
C ARG A 151 -32.36 -11.92 30.63
N GLU A 152 -32.06 -11.53 31.87
CA GLU A 152 -31.58 -10.19 32.18
C GLU A 152 -30.23 -9.90 31.51
N GLU A 153 -29.31 -10.85 31.54
CA GLU A 153 -28.01 -10.76 30.87
C GLU A 153 -28.16 -10.62 29.36
N MET A 154 -29.01 -11.45 28.73
CA MET A 154 -29.31 -11.35 27.30
C MET A 154 -29.88 -9.97 26.93
N THR A 155 -30.77 -9.41 27.76
CA THR A 155 -31.32 -8.07 27.55
C THR A 155 -30.23 -7.00 27.63
N SER A 156 -29.29 -7.14 28.58
CA SER A 156 -28.11 -6.26 28.69
C SER A 156 -27.20 -6.35 27.47
N ILE A 157 -26.99 -7.56 26.92
CA ILE A 157 -26.20 -7.77 25.69
C ILE A 157 -26.88 -7.12 24.48
N ILE A 158 -28.20 -7.24 24.35
CA ILE A 158 -28.98 -6.56 23.29
C ILE A 158 -28.81 -5.05 23.38
N HIS A 159 -28.89 -4.48 24.58
CA HIS A 159 -28.67 -3.04 24.78
C HIS A 159 -27.26 -2.57 24.40
N ARG A 160 -26.25 -3.45 24.51
CA ARG A 160 -24.85 -3.16 24.18
C ARG A 160 -24.45 -3.58 22.75
N LYS A 161 -25.41 -3.92 21.88
CA LYS A 161 -25.18 -4.40 20.50
C LYS A 161 -24.09 -3.61 19.76
N ASN A 162 -24.25 -2.29 19.64
CA ASN A 162 -23.35 -1.46 18.86
C ASN A 162 -21.90 -1.50 19.36
N ASN A 163 -21.70 -1.51 20.68
CA ASN A 163 -20.37 -1.56 21.28
C ASN A 163 -19.69 -2.92 21.08
N ILE A 164 -20.47 -4.01 21.15
CA ILE A 164 -19.97 -5.37 20.91
C ILE A 164 -19.53 -5.52 19.46
N LEU A 165 -20.38 -5.07 18.52
CA LEU A 165 -20.07 -5.12 17.08
C LEU A 165 -18.85 -4.27 16.74
N LEU A 166 -18.75 -3.05 17.29
CA LEU A 166 -17.60 -2.17 17.08
C LEU A 166 -16.31 -2.79 17.61
N ALA A 167 -16.33 -3.37 18.81
CA ALA A 167 -15.15 -3.99 19.41
C ALA A 167 -14.69 -5.23 18.62
N ALA A 168 -15.62 -6.13 18.30
CA ALA A 168 -15.32 -7.32 17.48
C ALA A 168 -14.84 -6.93 16.08
N GLY A 169 -15.49 -5.94 15.46
CA GLY A 169 -15.11 -5.35 14.18
C GLY A 169 -13.70 -4.76 14.21
N SER A 170 -13.38 -3.96 15.22
CA SER A 170 -12.05 -3.35 15.35
C SER A 170 -10.95 -4.39 15.41
N GLU A 171 -11.15 -5.49 16.13
CA GLU A 171 -10.14 -6.55 16.24
C GLU A 171 -9.98 -7.37 14.95
N ILE A 172 -11.07 -7.76 14.30
CA ILE A 172 -10.99 -8.54 13.06
C ILE A 172 -10.37 -7.71 11.93
N PHE A 173 -10.73 -6.43 11.82
CA PHE A 173 -10.12 -5.52 10.85
C PHE A 173 -8.65 -5.25 11.16
N GLN A 174 -8.24 -5.21 12.44
CA GLN A 174 -6.82 -5.12 12.80
C GLN A 174 -6.02 -6.32 12.28
N TYR A 175 -6.58 -7.53 12.33
CA TYR A 175 -5.94 -8.71 11.74
C TYR A 175 -5.86 -8.63 10.22
N PHE A 176 -6.94 -8.17 9.57
CA PHE A 176 -6.97 -7.93 8.13
C PHE A 176 -5.93 -6.88 7.69
N ILE A 177 -5.85 -5.74 8.38
CA ILE A 177 -4.90 -4.67 8.08
C ILE A 177 -3.45 -5.15 8.23
N ALA A 178 -3.16 -5.95 9.26
CA ALA A 178 -1.83 -6.55 9.42
C ALA A 178 -1.44 -7.40 8.20
N VAL A 179 -2.37 -8.20 7.68
CA VAL A 179 -2.18 -8.97 6.43
C VAL A 179 -1.96 -8.05 5.22
N GLN A 180 -2.75 -6.97 5.09
CA GLN A 180 -2.57 -6.01 4.00
C GLN A 180 -1.20 -5.31 4.05
N ALA A 181 -0.68 -5.04 5.26
CA ALA A 181 0.64 -4.47 5.45
C ALA A 181 1.76 -5.42 4.98
N ASP A 182 1.64 -6.72 5.26
CA ASP A 182 2.59 -7.75 4.82
C ASP A 182 2.62 -7.88 3.28
N LEU A 183 1.46 -7.71 2.63
CA LEU A 183 1.31 -7.79 1.17
C LEU A 183 1.61 -6.49 0.43
N LYS A 184 1.86 -5.39 1.15
CA LYS A 184 2.17 -4.08 0.56
C LYS A 184 3.34 -4.14 -0.41
N ALA A 185 4.40 -4.85 -0.03
CA ALA A 185 5.59 -4.99 -0.88
C ALA A 185 5.28 -5.73 -2.20
N LEU A 186 4.37 -6.71 -2.17
CA LEU A 186 3.95 -7.46 -3.35
C LEU A 186 3.17 -6.56 -4.33
N ARG A 187 2.23 -5.77 -3.80
CA ARG A 187 1.46 -4.82 -4.62
C ARG A 187 2.35 -3.75 -5.25
N VAL A 188 3.29 -3.18 -4.48
CA VAL A 188 4.25 -2.20 -5.01
C VAL A 188 5.12 -2.80 -6.10
N SER A 189 5.57 -4.04 -5.89
CA SER A 189 6.37 -4.79 -6.86
C SER A 189 5.65 -4.96 -8.19
N ASN A 190 4.35 -5.23 -8.18
CA ASN A 190 3.57 -5.54 -9.39
C ASN A 190 2.93 -4.31 -10.06
N PHE A 191 2.42 -3.37 -9.26
CA PHE A 191 1.56 -2.29 -9.75
C PHE A 191 2.05 -0.88 -9.38
N GLY A 192 3.09 -0.76 -8.55
CA GLY A 192 3.62 0.52 -8.08
C GLY A 192 2.95 1.05 -6.81
N GLU A 193 3.37 2.24 -6.37
CA GLU A 193 2.91 2.82 -5.08
C GLU A 193 1.54 3.48 -5.18
N SER A 194 1.17 4.02 -6.34
CA SER A 194 -0.13 4.65 -6.59
C SER A 194 -1.29 3.65 -6.59
N ALA A 195 -0.98 2.37 -6.70
CA ALA A 195 -1.90 1.24 -6.70
C ALA A 195 -2.34 0.80 -5.29
N ILE A 196 -1.71 1.33 -4.23
CA ILE A 196 -2.03 0.92 -2.86
C ILE A 196 -3.19 1.74 -2.33
N LEU A 197 -4.25 1.07 -1.90
CA LEU A 197 -5.32 1.72 -1.14
C LEU A 197 -4.77 2.18 0.23
N PRO A 198 -5.03 3.43 0.65
CA PRO A 198 -4.56 3.92 1.94
C PRO A 198 -5.10 3.10 3.11
N GLU A 199 -4.29 2.92 4.16
CA GLU A 199 -4.66 2.15 5.35
C GLU A 199 -5.89 2.76 6.06
N GLU A 200 -6.09 4.07 5.91
CA GLU A 200 -7.23 4.82 6.44
C GLU A 200 -8.58 4.42 5.82
N VAL A 201 -8.55 3.73 4.68
CA VAL A 201 -9.75 3.13 4.10
C VAL A 201 -10.23 1.97 4.98
N PHE A 202 -9.31 1.13 5.46
CA PHE A 202 -9.63 -0.09 6.21
C PHE A 202 -9.70 0.10 7.73
N THR A 203 -8.92 1.05 8.28
CA THR A 203 -8.98 1.41 9.72
C THR A 203 -10.23 2.21 10.09
N ASN A 204 -11.06 2.54 9.10
CA ASN A 204 -12.24 3.37 9.24
C ASN A 204 -13.29 2.75 10.18
N PRO A 205 -13.54 3.33 11.37
CA PRO A 205 -14.56 2.86 12.31
C PRO A 205 -15.98 2.81 11.74
N LEU A 206 -16.28 3.55 10.67
CA LEU A 206 -17.62 3.54 10.04
C LEU A 206 -17.93 2.19 9.37
N LEU A 207 -16.92 1.45 8.91
CA LEU A 207 -17.10 0.09 8.38
C LEU A 207 -17.61 -0.88 9.44
N GLN A 208 -17.35 -0.58 10.72
CA GLN A 208 -17.67 -1.44 11.86
C GLN A 208 -18.95 -1.00 12.58
N ALA A 209 -19.48 0.18 12.23
CA ALA A 209 -20.65 0.76 12.89
C ALA A 209 -21.96 0.26 12.29
N ALA A 210 -22.91 -0.14 13.14
CA ALA A 210 -24.26 -0.48 12.70
C ALA A 210 -25.08 0.76 12.24
N SER A 211 -24.74 1.95 12.76
CA SER A 211 -25.32 3.24 12.33
C SER A 211 -24.27 4.34 12.39
N HIS A 212 -24.03 4.97 11.24
CA HIS A 212 -23.06 6.07 11.08
C HIS A 212 -23.53 7.41 11.67
N SER A 213 -24.79 7.49 12.13
CA SER A 213 -25.38 8.67 12.76
C SER A 213 -25.63 8.51 14.27
N ASP A 214 -25.17 7.40 14.86
CA ASP A 214 -25.31 7.17 16.29
C ASP A 214 -24.43 8.17 17.07
N GLY A 215 -25.08 9.02 17.87
CA GLY A 215 -24.40 10.04 18.67
C GLY A 215 -23.43 9.46 19.70
N PHE A 216 -23.63 8.21 20.15
CA PHE A 216 -22.67 7.54 21.05
C PHE A 216 -21.39 7.19 20.31
N PHE A 217 -21.54 6.56 19.13
CA PHE A 217 -20.42 6.24 18.26
C PHE A 217 -19.60 7.48 17.86
N LEU A 218 -20.27 8.55 17.44
CA LEU A 218 -19.60 9.80 17.06
C LEU A 218 -18.85 10.45 18.22
N MET A 219 -19.39 10.39 19.45
CA MET A 219 -18.74 10.94 20.64
C MET A 219 -17.48 10.18 21.07
N GLU A 220 -17.46 8.87 20.84
CA GLU A 220 -16.35 7.99 21.23
C GLU A 220 -15.25 7.92 20.18
N ASN A 221 -15.60 7.94 18.88
CA ASN A 221 -14.65 7.72 17.79
C ASN A 221 -14.27 9.02 17.03
N TYR A 222 -15.15 10.02 17.04
CA TYR A 222 -15.01 11.25 16.27
C TYR A 222 -15.43 12.47 17.10
N VAL A 223 -16.11 13.43 16.46
CA VAL A 223 -16.78 14.54 17.10
C VAL A 223 -18.29 14.42 16.89
N LEU A 224 -19.06 14.86 17.89
CA LEU A 224 -20.51 14.89 17.80
C LEU A 224 -20.96 15.97 16.80
N LEU A 225 -21.40 15.52 15.64
CA LEU A 225 -21.92 16.34 14.56
C LEU A 225 -23.40 16.04 14.35
N GLY A 226 -24.15 17.10 14.08
CA GLY A 226 -25.54 17.00 13.69
C GLY A 226 -25.73 17.00 12.18
N HIS A 227 -26.74 16.28 11.72
CA HIS A 227 -27.20 16.35 10.33
C HIS A 227 -28.56 17.06 10.22
N ARG A 228 -29.18 17.44 11.34
CA ARG A 228 -30.43 18.21 11.34
C ARG A 228 -30.13 19.70 11.31
N LEU A 229 -31.06 20.47 10.76
CA LEU A 229 -30.96 21.95 10.72
C LEU A 229 -30.95 22.58 12.12
N GLU A 230 -31.56 21.91 13.10
CA GLU A 230 -31.65 22.39 14.48
C GLU A 230 -30.39 22.11 15.31
N ASP A 231 -29.44 21.37 14.74
CA ASP A 231 -28.26 20.94 15.47
C ASP A 231 -27.26 22.07 15.64
N PRO A 232 -26.66 22.25 16.84
CA PRO A 232 -25.77 23.37 17.13
C PRO A 232 -24.52 23.46 16.24
N VAL A 233 -24.08 22.29 15.75
CA VAL A 233 -22.98 22.16 14.81
C VAL A 233 -23.43 21.17 13.74
N ASN A 234 -23.86 21.71 12.60
CA ASN A 234 -24.35 20.93 11.48
C ASN A 234 -23.19 20.61 10.51
N TYR A 235 -23.09 19.36 10.07
CA TYR A 235 -22.03 18.87 9.20
C TYR A 235 -21.95 19.64 7.88
N ASP A 236 -23.05 19.72 7.12
CA ASP A 236 -23.07 20.35 5.80
C ASP A 236 -22.77 21.85 5.88
N SER A 237 -23.30 22.51 6.92
CA SER A 237 -23.08 23.94 7.16
C SER A 237 -21.60 24.24 7.43
N LEU A 238 -20.93 23.37 8.20
CA LEU A 238 -19.52 23.50 8.53
C LEU A 238 -18.62 23.17 7.33
N HIS A 239 -18.91 22.09 6.60
CA HIS A 239 -18.18 21.72 5.38
C HIS A 239 -18.21 22.86 4.36
N ASN A 240 -19.41 23.37 4.05
CA ASN A 240 -19.58 24.51 3.15
C ASN A 240 -18.84 25.76 3.63
N LEU A 241 -18.89 26.07 4.94
CA LEU A 241 -18.15 27.21 5.50
C LEU A 241 -16.64 27.06 5.29
N LEU A 242 -16.09 25.85 5.49
CA LEU A 242 -14.67 25.57 5.31
C LEU A 242 -14.27 25.62 3.83
N ALA A 243 -15.06 25.03 2.93
CA ALA A 243 -14.82 25.06 1.50
C ALA A 243 -14.79 26.51 0.97
N VAL A 244 -15.81 27.31 1.31
CA VAL A 244 -15.87 28.75 0.95
C VAL A 244 -14.71 29.52 1.57
N PHE A 245 -14.36 29.24 2.84
CA PHE A 245 -13.22 29.89 3.50
C PHE A 245 -11.89 29.60 2.80
N LEU A 246 -11.64 28.36 2.39
CA LEU A 246 -10.42 27.99 1.67
C LEU A 246 -10.40 28.59 0.26
N SER A 247 -11.54 28.57 -0.44
CA SER A 247 -11.68 29.22 -1.76
C SER A 247 -11.38 30.72 -1.69
N ASP A 248 -11.94 31.42 -0.68
CA ASP A 248 -11.70 32.85 -0.43
C ASP A 248 -10.22 33.18 -0.18
N LEU A 249 -9.49 32.26 0.48
CA LEU A 249 -8.07 32.42 0.79
C LEU A 249 -7.18 32.23 -0.45
N LEU A 250 -7.60 31.38 -1.38
CA LEU A 250 -6.87 31.10 -2.63
C LEU A 250 -7.11 32.16 -3.71
N ALA A 251 -8.30 32.78 -3.71
CA ALA A 251 -8.63 33.86 -4.62
C ALA A 251 -7.76 35.11 -4.31
N SER A 252 -6.59 35.19 -4.94
CA SER A 252 -5.71 36.37 -4.91
C SER A 252 -6.22 37.46 -5.87
N PRO A 253 -6.02 38.76 -5.61
CA PRO A 253 -6.50 39.86 -6.46
C PRO A 253 -5.66 40.12 -7.73
N ALA A 254 -4.82 39.17 -8.16
CA ALA A 254 -3.94 39.34 -9.32
C ALA A 254 -4.46 38.50 -10.50
N GLY A 255 -5.49 39.01 -11.15
CA GLY A 255 -6.09 38.39 -12.34
C GLY A 255 -7.25 39.19 -12.92
N ASP A 256 -7.27 40.52 -12.76
CA ASP A 256 -8.18 41.36 -13.53
C ASP A 256 -7.51 41.72 -14.84
N GLY A 257 -7.76 40.88 -15.85
CA GLY A 257 -7.08 40.95 -17.12
C GLY A 257 -7.58 39.95 -18.14
N LEU A 258 -8.90 39.72 -18.21
CA LEU A 258 -9.59 39.30 -19.42
C LEU A 258 -11.10 39.37 -19.19
N LYS A 259 -11.68 40.52 -19.57
CA LYS A 259 -13.09 40.59 -19.95
C LYS A 259 -13.33 39.53 -21.02
N ARG A 260 -14.03 38.45 -20.68
CA ARG A 260 -14.76 37.65 -21.66
C ARG A 260 -16.24 37.99 -21.51
N SER A 261 -16.67 38.80 -22.47
CA SER A 261 -18.06 39.03 -22.84
C SER A 261 -18.74 37.72 -23.24
N GLY A 262 -20.03 37.60 -22.95
CA GLY A 262 -20.93 36.63 -23.58
C GLY A 262 -21.43 35.57 -22.62
N ALA A 263 -22.75 35.52 -22.47
CA ALA A 263 -23.50 34.48 -21.78
C ALA A 263 -23.22 33.09 -22.38
N ASP A 264 -23.54 32.03 -21.62
CA ASP A 264 -23.43 30.60 -21.95
C ASP A 264 -22.21 29.83 -21.40
N ALA A 265 -21.78 30.13 -20.17
CA ALA A 265 -20.73 29.35 -19.48
C ALA A 265 -21.05 29.03 -18.00
N GLU A 266 -22.31 28.79 -17.64
CA GLU A 266 -22.72 28.60 -16.23
C GLU A 266 -22.72 27.15 -15.70
N SER A 267 -22.36 26.13 -16.48
CA SER A 267 -22.46 24.72 -16.01
C SER A 267 -21.18 23.89 -16.01
N VAL A 268 -20.09 24.32 -16.65
CA VAL A 268 -18.91 23.44 -16.85
C VAL A 268 -17.68 23.84 -16.02
N SER A 269 -17.53 25.10 -15.62
CA SER A 269 -16.29 25.59 -14.96
C SER A 269 -16.26 25.48 -13.43
N ARG A 270 -17.36 25.11 -12.76
CA ARG A 270 -17.41 25.02 -11.28
C ARG A 270 -16.96 23.68 -10.68
N ARG A 271 -16.95 22.58 -11.46
CA ARG A 271 -16.61 21.25 -10.90
C ARG A 271 -15.11 21.01 -10.68
N GLY A 272 -14.23 21.68 -11.44
CA GLY A 272 -12.79 21.45 -11.37
C GLY A 272 -12.09 22.11 -10.17
N GLY A 273 -12.60 23.26 -9.68
CA GLY A 273 -12.01 23.96 -8.54
C GLY A 273 -12.48 23.46 -7.16
N ASP A 274 -13.66 22.84 -7.10
CA ASP A 274 -14.25 22.33 -5.84
C ASP A 274 -13.59 21.00 -5.40
N ALA A 275 -13.23 20.14 -6.36
CA ALA A 275 -12.60 18.85 -6.10
C ALA A 275 -11.21 18.98 -5.46
N ASP A 276 -10.44 20.00 -5.85
CA ASP A 276 -9.12 20.26 -5.24
C ASP A 276 -9.25 20.75 -3.79
N ILE A 277 -10.25 21.58 -3.49
CA ILE A 277 -10.46 22.13 -2.15
C ILE A 277 -10.93 21.03 -1.19
N ASP A 278 -11.88 20.22 -1.63
CA ASP A 278 -12.40 19.09 -0.86
C ASP A 278 -11.29 18.06 -0.54
N GLY A 279 -10.47 17.74 -1.55
CA GLY A 279 -9.28 16.90 -1.35
C GLY A 279 -8.27 17.50 -0.37
N TRP A 280 -8.13 18.84 -0.30
CA TRP A 280 -7.30 19.49 0.71
C TRP A 280 -7.91 19.45 2.11
N ILE A 281 -9.23 19.54 2.23
CA ILE A 281 -9.93 19.44 3.52
C ILE A 281 -9.64 18.05 4.11
N LYS A 282 -9.73 16.98 3.30
CA LYS A 282 -9.54 15.58 3.73
C LYS A 282 -8.13 15.24 4.25
N TYR A 283 -7.12 16.05 3.95
CA TYR A 283 -5.74 15.79 4.39
C TYR A 283 -5.45 16.43 5.76
N LEU A 284 -5.38 15.61 6.81
CA LEU A 284 -5.27 16.09 8.21
C LEU A 284 -4.11 17.07 8.46
N GLU A 285 -2.94 16.84 7.87
CA GLU A 285 -1.78 17.73 8.08
C GLU A 285 -2.02 19.15 7.54
N ASN A 286 -2.95 19.34 6.60
CA ASN A 286 -3.28 20.67 6.10
C ASN A 286 -3.88 21.52 7.24
N ILE A 287 -4.64 20.92 8.16
CA ILE A 287 -5.18 21.62 9.33
C ILE A 287 -4.06 22.12 10.24
N GLU A 288 -3.01 21.31 10.43
CA GLU A 288 -1.84 21.71 11.21
C GLU A 288 -1.08 22.85 10.53
N LYS A 289 -0.82 22.72 9.22
CA LYS A 289 -0.12 23.74 8.43
C LYS A 289 -0.89 25.06 8.41
N LEU A 290 -2.22 25.04 8.31
CA LEU A 290 -3.06 26.22 8.19
C LEU A 290 -3.37 26.90 9.54
N PHE A 291 -3.61 26.14 10.60
CA PHE A 291 -4.24 26.68 11.82
C PHE A 291 -3.42 26.50 13.11
N ASP A 292 -2.50 25.55 13.21
CA ASP A 292 -1.88 25.18 14.49
C ASP A 292 -0.68 26.08 14.89
N CYS A 293 -1.00 27.33 15.24
CA CYS A 293 -0.01 28.29 15.73
C CYS A 293 0.54 27.91 17.12
N PHE A 294 -0.18 27.10 17.90
CA PHE A 294 0.22 26.73 19.26
C PHE A 294 1.34 25.69 19.23
N GLN A 295 1.17 24.60 18.48
CA GLN A 295 2.20 23.57 18.30
C GLN A 295 3.47 24.14 17.65
N THR A 296 3.31 25.04 16.67
CA THR A 296 4.44 25.73 16.01
C THR A 296 5.24 26.56 17.01
N ARG A 297 4.58 27.29 17.93
CA ARG A 297 5.24 28.06 18.99
C ARG A 297 5.95 27.19 20.02
N GLU A 298 5.39 26.03 20.37
CA GLU A 298 6.08 25.07 21.24
C GLU A 298 7.33 24.49 20.58
N THR A 299 7.25 24.19 19.29
CA THR A 299 8.38 23.70 18.50
C THR A 299 9.50 24.74 18.44
N ILE A 300 9.16 26.02 18.25
CA ILE A 300 10.12 27.13 18.33
C ILE A 300 10.81 27.16 19.70
N LYS A 301 10.06 27.09 20.81
CA LYS A 301 10.65 27.08 22.16
C LYS A 301 11.59 25.90 22.38
N LYS A 302 11.25 24.70 21.87
CA LYS A 302 12.12 23.52 21.96
C LYS A 302 13.41 23.71 21.15
N LEU A 303 13.32 24.27 19.94
CA LEU A 303 14.48 24.54 19.08
C LEU A 303 15.38 25.65 19.60
N GLU A 304 14.81 26.70 20.21
CA GLU A 304 15.54 27.77 20.89
C GLU A 304 16.32 27.21 22.10
N LYS A 305 15.71 26.31 22.88
CA LYS A 305 16.40 25.60 23.97
C LYS A 305 17.52 24.67 23.48
N ALA A 306 17.33 24.03 22.32
CA ALA A 306 18.29 23.12 21.70
C ALA A 306 19.43 23.82 20.91
N LYS A 307 19.48 25.17 20.91
CA LYS A 307 20.46 25.97 20.12
C LYS A 307 20.50 25.60 18.63
N ALA A 308 19.36 25.23 18.05
CA ALA A 308 19.25 24.88 16.63
C ALA A 308 19.42 26.11 15.72
N GLY A 309 19.72 25.87 14.43
CA GLY A 309 20.02 26.92 13.46
C GLY A 309 18.94 28.01 13.32
N ARG A 310 19.37 29.27 13.37
CA ARG A 310 18.54 30.50 13.22
C ARG A 310 17.56 30.48 12.02
N PRO A 311 17.93 30.06 10.80
CA PRO A 311 17.03 30.16 9.63
C PRO A 311 15.76 29.32 9.77
N LYS A 312 15.85 28.14 10.42
CA LYS A 312 14.69 27.27 10.65
C LYS A 312 13.71 27.89 11.65
N ILE A 313 14.24 28.53 12.70
CA ILE A 313 13.44 29.23 13.72
C ILE A 313 12.71 30.43 13.11
N ASP A 314 13.39 31.20 12.26
CA ASP A 314 12.79 32.38 11.62
C ASP A 314 11.67 32.01 10.64
N TRP A 315 11.83 30.91 9.90
CA TRP A 315 10.77 30.37 9.05
C TRP A 315 9.55 29.93 9.87
N LEU A 316 9.75 29.17 10.96
CA LEU A 316 8.65 28.76 11.85
C LEU A 316 7.95 29.97 12.50
N LYS A 317 8.69 31.04 12.84
CA LYS A 317 8.10 32.29 13.36
C LYS A 317 7.21 32.96 12.32
N LYS A 318 7.60 32.97 11.04
CA LYS A 318 6.75 33.47 9.94
C LYS A 318 5.49 32.60 9.78
N GLN A 319 5.64 31.28 9.79
CA GLN A 319 4.51 30.35 9.70
C GLN A 319 3.53 30.53 10.87
N ALA A 320 4.01 30.64 12.11
CA ALA A 320 3.15 30.84 13.28
C ALA A 320 2.30 32.13 13.20
N ARG A 321 2.87 33.21 12.65
CA ARG A 321 2.13 34.47 12.42
C ARG A 321 1.05 34.31 11.35
N LEU A 322 1.35 33.57 10.28
CA LEU A 322 0.39 33.26 9.22
C LEU A 322 -0.77 32.42 9.78
N GLN A 323 -0.46 31.33 10.49
CA GLN A 323 -1.44 30.45 11.14
C GLN A 323 -2.34 31.23 12.11
N GLU A 324 -1.77 32.11 12.95
CA GLU A 324 -2.56 32.90 13.89
C GLU A 324 -3.54 33.86 13.20
N ARG A 325 -3.12 34.45 12.06
CA ARG A 325 -3.99 35.30 11.23
C ARG A 325 -5.11 34.49 10.60
N VAL A 326 -4.79 33.36 9.97
CA VAL A 326 -5.76 32.48 9.30
C VAL A 326 -6.76 31.90 10.31
N LEU A 327 -6.28 31.38 11.45
CA LEU A 327 -7.12 30.91 12.55
C LEU A 327 -8.01 32.03 13.12
N GLY A 328 -7.49 33.26 13.23
CA GLY A 328 -8.27 34.40 13.68
C GLY A 328 -9.45 34.73 12.76
N LEU A 329 -9.25 34.63 11.45
CA LEU A 329 -10.30 34.83 10.45
C LEU A 329 -11.35 33.71 10.50
N LEU A 330 -10.92 32.45 10.57
CA LEU A 330 -11.83 31.31 10.66
C LEU A 330 -12.65 31.36 11.96
N TYR A 331 -12.01 31.62 13.10
CA TYR A 331 -12.68 31.77 14.40
C TYR A 331 -13.76 32.86 14.35
N LYS A 332 -13.50 33.98 13.64
CA LYS A 332 -14.51 35.03 13.44
C LYS A 332 -15.71 34.52 12.63
N LYS A 333 -15.49 33.82 11.51
CA LYS A 333 -16.57 33.23 10.69
C LYS A 333 -17.41 32.23 11.51
N ILE A 334 -16.77 31.29 12.21
CA ILE A 334 -17.47 30.29 13.04
C ILE A 334 -18.23 30.93 14.22
N SER A 335 -17.70 32.01 14.79
CA SER A 335 -18.41 32.78 15.83
C SER A 335 -19.63 33.52 15.28
N GLN A 336 -19.59 34.00 14.03
CA GLN A 336 -20.72 34.65 13.37
C GLN A 336 -21.87 33.66 13.14
N GLU A 337 -21.53 32.42 12.76
CA GLU A 337 -22.49 31.30 12.62
C GLU A 337 -22.95 30.68 13.96
N LYS A 338 -22.51 31.21 15.10
CA LYS A 338 -22.89 30.73 16.46
C LYS A 338 -22.55 29.26 16.74
N MET A 339 -21.63 28.66 15.99
CA MET A 339 -21.23 27.25 16.17
C MET A 339 -20.20 27.04 17.29
N MET A 340 -19.49 28.09 17.72
CA MET A 340 -18.41 27.98 18.72
C MET A 340 -18.85 27.36 20.04
N ASP A 341 -20.03 27.73 20.56
CA ASP A 341 -20.55 27.16 21.81
C ASP A 341 -20.84 25.66 21.66
N GLY A 342 -21.28 25.22 20.48
CA GLY A 342 -21.48 23.82 20.15
C GLY A 342 -20.17 23.04 20.11
N ILE A 343 -19.14 23.59 19.45
CA ILE A 343 -17.80 23.00 19.39
C ILE A 343 -17.21 22.81 20.80
N VAL A 344 -17.29 23.84 21.63
CA VAL A 344 -16.77 23.79 23.01
C VAL A 344 -17.59 22.82 23.87
N ALA A 345 -18.93 22.82 23.70
CA ALA A 345 -19.81 21.92 24.44
C ALA A 345 -19.55 20.45 24.12
N ALA A 346 -19.30 20.09 22.86
CA ALA A 346 -19.03 18.72 22.44
C ALA A 346 -17.86 18.09 23.21
N TYR A 347 -16.77 18.83 23.45
CA TYR A 347 -15.64 18.33 24.25
C TYR A 347 -15.91 18.36 25.76
N LYS A 348 -16.53 19.43 26.27
CA LYS A 348 -16.79 19.55 27.71
C LYS A 348 -17.83 18.54 28.21
N MET A 349 -18.71 18.06 27.33
CA MET A 349 -19.73 17.08 27.70
C MET A 349 -19.20 15.64 27.78
N GLN A 350 -18.04 15.32 27.16
CA GLN A 350 -17.46 13.97 27.14
C GLN A 350 -17.23 13.38 28.54
N SER A 351 -16.89 14.18 29.55
CA SER A 351 -16.66 13.66 30.91
C SER A 351 -17.94 13.38 31.70
N VAL A 352 -19.10 13.85 31.21
CA VAL A 352 -20.35 13.83 31.97
C VAL A 352 -21.51 13.13 31.25
N PHE A 353 -21.42 12.93 29.92
CA PHE A 353 -22.56 12.44 29.15
C PHE A 353 -23.08 11.06 29.59
N GLN A 354 -22.21 10.13 30.04
CA GLN A 354 -22.61 8.81 30.53
C GLN A 354 -23.58 8.86 31.74
N HIS A 355 -23.61 9.96 32.49
CA HIS A 355 -24.54 10.15 33.61
C HIS A 355 -25.96 10.54 33.15
N TYR A 356 -26.10 11.02 31.91
CA TYR A 356 -27.35 11.57 31.35
C TYR A 356 -27.86 10.79 30.13
N CYS A 357 -26.98 10.03 29.49
CA CYS A 357 -27.23 9.29 28.27
C CYS A 357 -26.97 7.79 28.56
N PRO A 358 -28.02 6.96 28.69
CA PRO A 358 -29.47 7.24 28.60
C PRO A 358 -30.07 7.93 29.85
N PRO A 359 -31.26 8.58 29.76
CA PRO A 359 -32.28 8.47 28.70
C PRO A 359 -32.16 9.47 27.55
N LEU A 360 -31.28 10.46 27.62
CA LEU A 360 -31.08 11.41 26.52
C LEU A 360 -30.15 10.83 25.47
N SER A 361 -30.30 11.22 24.20
CA SER A 361 -29.22 11.01 23.24
C SER A 361 -28.10 12.04 23.44
N PRO A 362 -26.85 11.75 23.02
CA PRO A 362 -25.77 12.74 23.06
C PRO A 362 -26.12 14.04 22.34
N GLN A 363 -26.86 13.95 21.22
CA GLN A 363 -27.30 15.13 20.48
C GLN A 363 -28.31 15.98 21.27
N GLU A 364 -29.26 15.34 21.96
CA GLU A 364 -30.21 16.05 22.83
C GLU A 364 -29.51 16.71 24.03
N PHE A 365 -28.45 16.08 24.54
CA PHE A 365 -27.62 16.65 25.60
C PHE A 365 -26.85 17.88 25.11
N LEU A 366 -26.26 17.81 23.92
CA LEU A 366 -25.60 18.95 23.28
C LEU A 366 -26.59 20.11 23.04
N GLN A 367 -27.77 19.81 22.49
CA GLN A 367 -28.84 20.80 22.27
C GLN A 367 -29.28 21.45 23.59
N TYR A 368 -29.37 20.70 24.69
CA TYR A 368 -29.72 21.26 25.99
C TYR A 368 -28.70 22.31 26.47
N ILE A 369 -27.40 22.01 26.30
CA ILE A 369 -26.31 22.87 26.74
C ILE A 369 -26.33 24.17 25.95
N VAL A 370 -26.42 24.06 24.62
CA VAL A 370 -26.22 25.19 23.69
C VAL A 370 -27.50 25.95 23.39
N VAL A 371 -28.62 25.26 23.14
CA VAL A 371 -29.88 25.85 22.64
C VAL A 371 -30.87 26.09 23.78
N PRO A 372 -31.17 27.36 24.15
CA PRO A 372 -32.08 27.64 25.26
C PRO A 372 -33.50 27.10 25.07
N LYS A 373 -33.99 27.06 23.82
CA LYS A 373 -35.34 26.57 23.48
C LYS A 373 -35.50 25.06 23.72
N ALA A 374 -34.44 24.27 23.51
CA ALA A 374 -34.48 22.81 23.69
C ALA A 374 -34.63 22.39 25.16
N ARG A 375 -34.21 23.25 26.11
CA ARG A 375 -34.15 22.93 27.55
C ARG A 375 -35.48 22.49 28.15
N LYS A 376 -36.58 23.14 27.76
CA LYS A 376 -37.92 22.81 28.28
C LYS A 376 -38.33 21.38 27.94
N ASN A 377 -38.05 20.93 26.73
CA ASN A 377 -38.41 19.60 26.26
C ASN A 377 -37.56 18.52 26.94
N THR A 378 -36.25 18.74 27.07
CA THR A 378 -35.34 17.84 27.78
C THR A 378 -35.72 17.69 29.26
N ILE A 379 -36.05 18.79 29.96
CA ILE A 379 -36.48 18.74 31.37
C ILE A 379 -37.76 17.93 31.52
N ARG A 380 -38.74 18.09 30.60
CA ARG A 380 -39.97 17.28 30.58
C ARG A 380 -39.68 15.78 30.37
N LYS A 381 -38.72 15.43 29.51
CA LYS A 381 -38.29 14.05 29.32
C LYS A 381 -37.65 13.48 30.60
N LEU A 382 -36.75 14.23 31.23
CA LEU A 382 -36.10 13.85 32.48
C LEU A 382 -37.11 13.71 33.64
N SER A 383 -38.11 14.60 33.72
CA SER A 383 -39.16 14.50 34.74
C SER A 383 -40.07 13.30 34.53
N ARG A 384 -40.38 12.96 33.26
CA ARG A 384 -41.11 11.73 32.92
C ARG A 384 -40.29 10.50 33.29
N PHE A 385 -39.00 10.48 32.97
CA PHE A 385 -38.10 9.39 33.33
C PHE A 385 -38.06 9.16 34.85
N LYS A 386 -37.97 10.23 35.64
CA LYS A 386 -38.08 10.16 37.10
C LYS A 386 -39.40 9.53 37.56
N LYS A 387 -40.52 9.87 36.91
CA LYS A 387 -41.85 9.32 37.23
C LYS A 387 -41.96 7.82 36.95
N TYR A 388 -41.36 7.33 35.86
CA TYR A 388 -41.45 5.93 35.45
C TYR A 388 -40.42 5.02 36.11
N TYR A 389 -39.20 5.51 36.38
CA TYR A 389 -38.07 4.69 36.84
C TYR A 389 -37.56 5.05 38.24
N GLY A 390 -38.16 6.04 38.91
CA GLY A 390 -37.79 6.48 40.28
C GLY A 390 -36.41 7.15 40.40
N LYS A 391 -35.57 7.10 39.37
CA LYS A 391 -34.22 7.68 39.35
C LYS A 391 -34.28 9.18 38.97
N SER A 392 -33.78 10.04 39.85
CA SER A 392 -33.69 11.48 39.63
C SER A 392 -32.31 11.85 39.09
N ILE A 393 -32.25 12.38 37.86
CA ILE A 393 -30.98 12.84 37.27
C ILE A 393 -30.71 14.30 37.69
N PRO A 394 -29.57 14.61 38.32
CA PRO A 394 -29.30 15.94 38.87
C PRO A 394 -29.13 16.99 37.77
N LEU A 395 -29.84 18.13 37.88
CA LEU A 395 -29.71 19.26 36.93
C LEU A 395 -28.53 20.19 37.27
N SER A 396 -27.95 20.08 38.46
CA SER A 396 -26.86 20.95 38.94
C SER A 396 -25.59 20.80 38.08
N LEU A 397 -25.20 19.57 37.76
CA LEU A 397 -24.04 19.28 36.93
C LEU A 397 -24.25 19.74 35.48
N LEU A 398 -25.48 19.64 34.95
CA LEU A 398 -25.89 20.22 33.67
C LEU A 398 -25.70 21.75 33.61
N HIS A 399 -26.17 22.46 34.64
CA HIS A 399 -26.00 23.91 34.73
C HIS A 399 -24.52 24.32 34.92
N ARG A 400 -23.73 23.49 35.62
CA ARG A 400 -22.28 23.66 35.73
C ARG A 400 -21.62 23.54 34.35
N THR A 401 -21.93 22.51 33.57
CA THR A 401 -21.39 22.34 32.21
C THR A 401 -21.74 23.53 31.31
N ILE A 402 -22.96 24.07 31.39
CA ILE A 402 -23.36 25.29 30.65
C ILE A 402 -22.49 26.49 31.06
N ARG A 403 -22.25 26.69 32.36
CA ARG A 403 -21.40 27.77 32.86
C ARG A 403 -19.95 27.59 32.41
N ASP A 404 -19.46 26.36 32.42
CA ASP A 404 -18.10 26.00 32.01
C ASP A 404 -17.90 26.23 30.51
N VAL A 405 -18.90 25.95 29.67
CA VAL A 405 -18.86 26.29 28.23
C VAL A 405 -18.77 27.80 28.05
N ARG A 406 -19.66 28.57 28.67
CA ARG A 406 -19.72 30.04 28.53
C ARG A 406 -18.49 30.77 29.09
N SER A 407 -17.85 30.23 30.12
CA SER A 407 -16.66 30.83 30.75
C SER A 407 -15.33 30.42 30.08
N THR A 408 -15.38 29.64 28.99
CA THR A 408 -14.18 29.20 28.27
C THR A 408 -13.45 30.40 27.66
N SER A 409 -12.15 30.53 27.96
CA SER A 409 -11.33 31.61 27.43
C SER A 409 -11.19 31.52 25.90
N LYS A 410 -11.05 32.66 25.21
CA LYS A 410 -10.87 32.70 23.75
C LYS A 410 -9.67 31.88 23.27
N THR A 411 -8.59 31.84 24.04
CA THR A 411 -7.41 31.04 23.73
C THR A 411 -7.74 29.55 23.73
N LEU A 412 -8.45 29.08 24.76
CA LEU A 412 -8.88 27.67 24.84
C LEU A 412 -9.93 27.34 23.78
N GLN A 413 -10.84 28.26 23.46
CA GLN A 413 -11.78 28.09 22.35
C GLN A 413 -11.07 27.89 21.01
N LYS A 414 -9.99 28.64 20.73
CA LYS A 414 -9.18 28.47 19.52
C LYS A 414 -8.45 27.12 19.49
N GLN A 415 -7.93 26.66 20.63
CA GLN A 415 -7.30 25.34 20.74
C GLN A 415 -8.32 24.21 20.50
N LEU A 416 -9.50 24.31 21.12
CA LEU A 416 -10.59 23.37 20.90
C LEU A 416 -11.11 23.41 19.47
N LEU A 417 -11.13 24.59 18.83
CA LEU A 417 -11.46 24.70 17.40
C LEU A 417 -10.45 23.98 16.51
N ILE A 418 -9.15 24.11 16.76
CA ILE A 418 -8.14 23.36 15.97
C ILE A 418 -8.35 21.86 16.14
N ARG A 419 -8.54 21.39 17.37
CA ARG A 419 -8.83 19.98 17.65
C ARG A 419 -10.10 19.52 16.94
N PHE A 420 -11.15 20.32 17.00
CA PHE A 420 -12.42 20.09 16.32
C PHE A 420 -12.25 19.96 14.80
N LEU A 421 -11.47 20.83 14.19
CA LEU A 421 -11.20 20.75 12.75
C LEU A 421 -10.44 19.48 12.38
N LYS A 422 -9.47 19.05 13.20
CA LYS A 422 -8.77 17.76 12.99
C LYS A 422 -9.75 16.58 13.05
N ASP A 423 -10.60 16.55 14.09
CA ASP A 423 -11.59 15.48 14.28
C ASP A 423 -12.67 15.49 13.18
N PHE A 424 -13.13 16.68 12.76
CA PHE A 424 -14.09 16.87 11.67
C PHE A 424 -13.53 16.43 10.33
N VAL A 425 -12.30 16.84 9.98
CA VAL A 425 -11.63 16.45 8.73
C VAL A 425 -11.44 14.94 8.67
N ARG A 426 -11.02 14.33 9.80
CA ARG A 426 -10.91 12.88 9.90
C ARG A 426 -12.26 12.22 9.62
N TYR A 427 -13.33 12.67 10.28
CA TYR A 427 -14.68 12.15 10.05
C TYR A 427 -15.14 12.32 8.59
N HIS A 428 -14.92 13.49 7.98
CA HIS A 428 -15.30 13.76 6.59
C HIS A 428 -14.56 12.83 5.60
N ARG A 429 -13.25 12.69 5.75
CA ARG A 429 -12.44 11.75 4.96
C ARG A 429 -12.93 10.32 5.13
N ASP A 430 -13.14 9.90 6.38
CA ASP A 430 -13.55 8.53 6.70
C ASP A 430 -14.99 8.27 6.19
N LEU A 431 -15.89 9.25 6.22
CA LEU A 431 -17.24 9.14 5.65
C LEU A 431 -17.19 8.91 4.13
N ASP A 432 -16.31 9.62 3.43
CA ASP A 432 -16.17 9.46 1.99
C ASP A 432 -15.50 8.13 1.61
N ASN A 433 -14.44 7.72 2.34
CA ASN A 433 -13.85 6.39 2.19
C ASN A 433 -14.89 5.27 2.45
N PHE A 434 -15.75 5.46 3.45
CA PHE A 434 -16.83 4.51 3.77
C PHE A 434 -17.84 4.42 2.63
N ASN A 435 -18.30 5.57 2.09
CA ASN A 435 -19.23 5.58 0.96
C ASN A 435 -18.62 4.91 -0.27
N LEU A 436 -17.34 5.17 -0.56
CA LEU A 436 -16.61 4.55 -1.67
C LEU A 436 -16.58 3.02 -1.54
N ILE A 437 -16.20 2.50 -0.36
CA ILE A 437 -16.16 1.05 -0.12
C ILE A 437 -17.57 0.45 -0.14
N ARG A 438 -18.58 1.15 0.38
CA ARG A 438 -19.97 0.68 0.35
C ARG A 438 -20.49 0.57 -1.08
N GLU A 439 -20.29 1.59 -1.90
CA GLU A 439 -20.70 1.57 -3.31
C GLU A 439 -20.02 0.43 -4.07
N ALA A 440 -18.71 0.23 -3.84
CA ALA A 440 -17.98 -0.89 -4.40
C ALA A 440 -18.51 -2.25 -3.88
N ALA A 441 -18.79 -2.37 -2.59
CA ALA A 441 -19.33 -3.59 -1.98
C ALA A 441 -20.75 -3.90 -2.49
N ASP A 442 -21.60 -2.90 -2.69
CA ASP A 442 -22.95 -3.06 -3.24
C ASP A 442 -22.91 -3.59 -4.69
N SER A 443 -21.85 -3.27 -5.44
CA SER A 443 -21.59 -3.81 -6.77
C SER A 443 -21.09 -5.27 -6.77
N ILE A 444 -20.86 -5.90 -5.61
CA ILE A 444 -20.35 -7.28 -5.52
C ILE A 444 -21.47 -8.23 -5.12
N ASN A 445 -21.57 -9.37 -5.80
CA ASN A 445 -22.35 -10.51 -5.37
C ASN A 445 -21.41 -11.59 -4.81
N LEU A 446 -21.45 -11.79 -3.49
CA LEU A 446 -20.70 -12.88 -2.85
C LEU A 446 -21.40 -14.21 -3.14
N ALA A 447 -20.97 -14.90 -4.19
CA ALA A 447 -21.60 -16.11 -4.69
C ALA A 447 -21.34 -17.31 -3.75
N VAL A 448 -22.43 -17.84 -3.19
CA VAL A 448 -22.46 -19.05 -2.36
C VAL A 448 -23.31 -20.15 -3.01
N ASP A 449 -24.30 -19.77 -3.83
CA ASP A 449 -25.14 -20.73 -4.57
C ASP A 449 -24.34 -21.42 -5.68
N GLU A 450 -24.23 -22.74 -5.62
CA GLU A 450 -23.53 -23.57 -6.63
C GLU A 450 -24.03 -23.34 -8.05
N LYS A 451 -25.32 -23.03 -8.24
CA LYS A 451 -25.88 -22.73 -9.58
C LYS A 451 -25.32 -21.43 -10.14
N ILE A 452 -25.25 -20.38 -9.31
CA ILE A 452 -24.69 -19.08 -9.71
C ILE A 452 -23.20 -19.22 -9.96
N ILE A 453 -22.48 -19.93 -9.08
CA ILE A 453 -21.04 -20.20 -9.24
C ILE A 453 -20.78 -20.92 -10.55
N ARG A 454 -21.50 -22.02 -10.82
CA ARG A 454 -21.33 -22.81 -12.04
C ARG A 454 -21.61 -22.00 -13.30
N LEU A 455 -22.74 -21.28 -13.33
CA LEU A 455 -23.12 -20.45 -14.47
C LEU A 455 -22.12 -19.32 -14.73
N SER A 456 -21.63 -18.66 -13.67
CA SER A 456 -20.64 -17.58 -13.78
C SER A 456 -19.28 -18.11 -14.24
N ARG A 457 -18.88 -19.29 -13.75
CA ARG A 457 -17.62 -19.96 -14.13
C ARG A 457 -17.65 -20.39 -15.60
N GLU A 458 -18.74 -21.01 -16.05
CA GLU A 458 -18.93 -21.41 -17.46
C GLU A 458 -18.94 -20.21 -18.42
N ASN A 459 -19.35 -19.02 -17.96
CA ASN A 459 -19.37 -17.80 -18.76
C ASN A 459 -18.13 -16.89 -18.58
N HIS A 460 -17.12 -17.33 -17.82
CA HIS A 460 -15.91 -16.53 -17.53
C HIS A 460 -16.20 -15.15 -16.91
N THR A 461 -17.23 -15.07 -16.06
CA THR A 461 -17.64 -13.87 -15.32
C THR A 461 -17.44 -14.00 -13.81
N LEU A 462 -17.04 -15.18 -13.33
CA LEU A 462 -16.74 -15.43 -11.93
C LEU A 462 -15.30 -15.02 -11.59
N TYR A 463 -15.15 -14.23 -10.53
CA TYR A 463 -13.85 -13.98 -9.90
C TYR A 463 -13.70 -14.91 -8.69
N GLU A 464 -12.70 -15.78 -8.74
CA GLU A 464 -12.47 -16.81 -7.71
C GLU A 464 -11.22 -16.49 -6.90
N PHE A 465 -11.36 -16.45 -5.58
CA PHE A 465 -10.25 -16.28 -4.65
C PHE A 465 -10.24 -17.47 -3.70
N LEU A 466 -9.55 -18.53 -4.12
CA LEU A 466 -9.50 -19.84 -3.47
C LEU A 466 -8.15 -20.07 -2.82
N LEU A 467 -8.09 -21.06 -1.93
CA LEU A 467 -6.84 -21.53 -1.34
C LEU A 467 -6.14 -22.48 -2.30
N SER A 468 -4.82 -22.58 -2.17
CA SER A 468 -3.96 -23.35 -3.10
C SER A 468 -4.32 -24.85 -3.20
N TYR A 469 -4.90 -25.43 -2.14
CA TYR A 469 -5.35 -26.82 -2.12
C TYR A 469 -6.80 -27.01 -2.56
N GLU A 470 -7.57 -25.93 -2.67
CA GLU A 470 -8.92 -25.94 -3.24
C GLU A 470 -8.85 -25.90 -4.79
N GLU A 471 -7.71 -25.50 -5.35
CA GLU A 471 -7.42 -25.63 -6.78
C GLU A 471 -7.05 -27.08 -7.15
N VAL A 472 -7.53 -27.54 -8.31
CA VAL A 472 -7.10 -28.82 -8.88
C VAL A 472 -5.66 -28.66 -9.39
N ILE A 473 -4.70 -29.23 -8.66
CA ILE A 473 -3.28 -29.20 -9.02
C ILE A 473 -3.02 -30.22 -10.13
N GLU A 474 -3.19 -29.81 -11.38
CA GLU A 474 -2.50 -30.46 -12.49
C GLU A 474 -1.04 -29.99 -12.53
N THR A 475 -0.12 -30.87 -12.94
CA THR A 475 1.29 -30.50 -13.15
C THR A 475 1.36 -29.45 -14.27
N LYS A 476 1.46 -28.18 -13.88
CA LYS A 476 1.37 -27.06 -14.83
C LYS A 476 2.61 -27.06 -15.75
N PRO A 477 2.44 -27.01 -17.08
CA PRO A 477 3.55 -27.07 -18.05
C PRO A 477 4.45 -25.83 -17.96
N ILE A 478 5.69 -25.94 -18.41
CA ILE A 478 6.60 -24.79 -18.57
C ILE A 478 6.08 -23.94 -19.74
N ILE A 479 5.94 -22.63 -19.54
CA ILE A 479 5.47 -21.69 -20.57
C ILE A 479 6.60 -20.86 -21.17
N ASN A 480 7.60 -20.49 -20.38
CA ASN A 480 8.75 -19.69 -20.80
C ASN A 480 9.93 -19.90 -19.84
N HIS A 481 11.10 -19.37 -20.20
CA HIS A 481 12.30 -19.51 -19.38
C HIS A 481 13.32 -18.39 -19.58
N ALA A 482 14.05 -18.08 -18.51
CA ALA A 482 15.22 -17.20 -18.52
C ALA A 482 16.50 -18.02 -18.35
N VAL A 483 17.56 -17.69 -19.10
CA VAL A 483 18.86 -18.36 -19.04
C VAL A 483 19.94 -17.38 -18.59
N ILE A 484 20.79 -17.82 -17.68
CA ILE A 484 21.94 -17.07 -17.19
C ILE A 484 23.18 -17.84 -17.57
N LYS A 485 24.10 -17.23 -18.32
CA LYS A 485 25.45 -17.75 -18.54
C LYS A 485 26.45 -16.86 -17.83
N ALA A 486 27.22 -17.44 -16.92
CA ALA A 486 28.30 -16.77 -16.20
C ALA A 486 29.65 -17.35 -16.65
N ASP A 487 30.45 -16.54 -17.34
CA ASP A 487 31.68 -16.96 -18.02
C ASP A 487 32.93 -16.35 -17.36
N ILE A 488 33.97 -17.16 -17.13
CA ILE A 488 35.20 -16.74 -16.44
C ILE A 488 36.22 -16.17 -17.43
N ARG A 489 36.60 -14.92 -17.23
CA ARG A 489 37.52 -14.24 -18.12
C ARG A 489 38.95 -14.74 -17.96
N GLY A 490 39.52 -15.24 -19.05
CA GLY A 490 40.92 -15.69 -19.09
C GLY A 490 41.13 -16.98 -18.29
N SER A 491 40.10 -17.83 -18.19
CA SER A 491 40.16 -19.10 -17.48
C SER A 491 41.34 -19.98 -17.90
N SER A 492 41.67 -20.07 -19.19
CA SER A 492 42.81 -20.85 -19.67
C SER A 492 44.15 -20.35 -19.11
N GLU A 493 44.33 -19.03 -19.02
CA GLU A 493 45.53 -18.41 -18.42
C GLU A 493 45.58 -18.61 -16.91
N ILE A 494 44.42 -18.57 -16.25
CA ILE A 494 44.29 -18.85 -14.81
C ILE A 494 44.65 -20.31 -14.53
N VAL A 495 44.11 -21.25 -15.32
CA VAL A 495 44.39 -22.69 -15.19
C VAL A 495 45.88 -22.97 -15.40
N ALA A 496 46.51 -22.35 -16.40
CA ALA A 496 47.94 -22.50 -16.65
C ALA A 496 48.77 -22.04 -15.43
N ARG A 497 48.50 -20.84 -14.93
CA ARG A 497 49.19 -20.28 -13.75
C ARG A 497 49.01 -21.13 -12.49
N MET A 498 47.80 -21.63 -12.26
CA MET A 498 47.53 -22.49 -11.10
C MET A 498 48.31 -23.81 -11.19
N LYS A 499 48.45 -24.38 -12.39
CA LYS A 499 49.29 -25.58 -12.59
C LYS A 499 50.77 -25.28 -12.36
N ASP A 500 51.26 -24.15 -12.84
CA ASP A 500 52.64 -23.71 -12.62
C ASP A 500 52.96 -23.51 -11.12
N GLU A 501 51.95 -23.10 -10.34
CA GLU A 501 52.02 -22.93 -8.88
C GLU A 501 51.72 -24.22 -8.08
N ASN A 502 51.60 -25.40 -8.73
CA ASN A 502 51.22 -26.69 -8.13
C ASN A 502 49.86 -26.69 -7.39
N LEU A 503 48.92 -25.84 -7.82
CA LEU A 503 47.55 -25.78 -7.31
C LEU A 503 46.60 -26.65 -8.13
N ASN A 504 45.50 -27.12 -7.53
CA ASN A 504 44.45 -27.87 -8.23
C ASN A 504 43.36 -26.92 -8.76
N PRO A 505 43.27 -26.67 -10.09
CA PRO A 505 42.29 -25.73 -10.64
C PRO A 505 40.85 -26.23 -10.47
N ALA A 506 40.60 -27.54 -10.62
CA ALA A 506 39.26 -28.11 -10.54
C ALA A 506 38.66 -27.95 -9.14
N SER A 507 39.44 -28.27 -8.10
CA SER A 507 39.01 -28.06 -6.71
C SER A 507 38.81 -26.58 -6.40
N SER A 508 39.67 -25.70 -6.94
CA SER A 508 39.51 -24.26 -6.74
C SER A 508 38.23 -23.72 -7.38
N PHE A 509 37.93 -24.06 -8.64
CA PHE A 509 36.69 -23.62 -9.29
C PHE A 509 35.44 -24.22 -8.64
N SER A 510 35.48 -25.47 -8.19
CA SER A 510 34.36 -26.07 -7.45
C SER A 510 34.06 -25.29 -6.17
N LEU A 511 35.05 -25.18 -5.27
CA LEU A 511 34.84 -24.64 -3.93
C LEU A 511 34.63 -23.12 -3.91
N ASN A 512 35.28 -22.38 -4.82
CA ASN A 512 35.26 -20.92 -4.82
C ASN A 512 34.21 -20.32 -5.78
N PHE A 513 33.67 -21.10 -6.72
CA PHE A 513 32.72 -20.61 -7.72
C PHE A 513 31.44 -21.45 -7.81
N PHE A 514 31.52 -22.74 -8.16
CA PHE A 514 30.31 -23.54 -8.42
C PHE A 514 29.50 -23.90 -7.17
N ASP A 515 30.14 -24.33 -6.08
CA ASP A 515 29.44 -24.73 -4.85
C ASP A 515 28.75 -23.55 -4.16
N PRO A 516 29.40 -22.36 -4.03
CA PRO A 516 28.74 -21.17 -3.50
C PRO A 516 27.50 -20.75 -4.29
N ILE A 517 27.55 -20.82 -5.63
CA ILE A 517 26.41 -20.49 -6.49
C ILE A 517 25.29 -21.53 -6.31
N SER A 518 25.63 -22.81 -6.26
CA SER A 518 24.65 -23.89 -6.10
C SER A 518 23.82 -23.75 -4.81
N LYS A 519 24.42 -23.24 -3.73
CA LYS A 519 23.73 -22.99 -2.44
C LYS A 519 22.63 -21.93 -2.50
N ILE A 520 22.67 -21.01 -3.47
CA ILE A 520 21.70 -19.91 -3.57
C ILE A 520 20.61 -20.13 -4.63
N LEU A 521 20.73 -21.16 -5.47
CA LEU A 521 19.80 -21.39 -6.60
C LEU A 521 18.33 -21.53 -6.15
N ALA A 522 18.10 -22.26 -5.06
CA ALA A 522 16.75 -22.48 -4.51
C ALA A 522 16.05 -21.17 -4.08
N ILE A 523 16.80 -20.15 -3.68
CA ILE A 523 16.25 -18.83 -3.30
C ILE A 523 15.62 -18.12 -4.51
N TYR A 524 16.14 -18.37 -5.70
CA TYR A 524 15.69 -17.75 -6.96
C TYR A 524 14.83 -18.68 -7.81
N GLY A 525 14.71 -19.96 -7.46
CA GLY A 525 14.02 -20.96 -8.28
C GLY A 525 14.79 -21.33 -9.54
N ALA A 526 16.13 -21.21 -9.48
CA ALA A 526 16.99 -21.53 -10.61
C ALA A 526 17.39 -23.01 -10.60
N ALA A 527 17.46 -23.60 -11.77
CA ALA A 527 18.02 -24.92 -12.03
C ALA A 527 19.40 -24.78 -12.67
N LYS A 528 20.32 -25.66 -12.30
CA LYS A 528 21.62 -25.79 -12.96
C LYS A 528 21.46 -26.69 -14.18
N ILE A 529 21.68 -26.13 -15.36
CA ILE A 529 21.48 -26.85 -16.63
C ILE A 529 22.72 -27.64 -16.99
N PHE A 530 23.87 -26.97 -17.03
CA PHE A 530 25.14 -27.60 -17.40
C PHE A 530 26.33 -26.75 -16.92
N ILE A 531 27.51 -27.38 -16.81
CA ILE A 531 28.79 -26.69 -16.66
C ILE A 531 29.58 -26.95 -17.94
N GLU A 532 29.82 -25.89 -18.72
CA GLU A 532 30.63 -25.95 -19.93
C GLU A 532 32.01 -25.36 -19.63
N GLY A 533 32.99 -26.22 -19.36
CA GLY A 533 34.36 -25.79 -19.03
C GLY A 533 34.39 -24.87 -17.80
N ASP A 534 34.59 -23.58 -18.05
CA ASP A 534 34.69 -22.49 -17.08
C ASP A 534 33.42 -21.64 -16.95
N ALA A 535 32.35 -21.97 -17.69
CA ALA A 535 31.07 -21.27 -17.65
C ALA A 535 30.00 -22.04 -16.87
N ALA A 536 29.20 -21.31 -16.09
CA ALA A 536 28.00 -21.84 -15.45
C ALA A 536 26.74 -21.43 -16.23
N ILE A 537 25.92 -22.41 -16.65
CA ILE A 537 24.64 -22.16 -17.32
C ILE A 537 23.50 -22.55 -16.38
N LEU A 538 22.66 -21.57 -16.05
CA LEU A 538 21.52 -21.69 -15.15
C LEU A 538 20.24 -21.30 -15.88
N ALA A 539 19.09 -21.87 -15.49
CA ALA A 539 17.79 -21.45 -16.03
C ALA A 539 16.76 -21.28 -14.93
N ILE A 540 15.80 -20.38 -15.15
CA ILE A 540 14.60 -20.22 -14.33
C ILE A 540 13.39 -20.47 -15.22
N PHE A 541 12.52 -21.39 -14.80
CA PHE A 541 11.33 -21.79 -15.55
C PHE A 541 10.08 -21.16 -14.96
N GLU A 542 9.23 -20.60 -15.83
CA GLU A 542 7.87 -20.21 -15.44
C GLU A 542 6.88 -21.27 -15.91
N HIS A 543 5.91 -21.58 -15.05
CA HIS A 543 4.87 -22.56 -15.32
C HIS A 543 3.54 -21.88 -15.54
N ASP A 544 2.70 -22.49 -16.37
CA ASP A 544 1.33 -22.01 -16.59
C ASP A 544 0.56 -21.91 -15.27
N GLY A 545 -0.41 -20.99 -15.18
CA GLY A 545 -1.24 -20.80 -14.00
C GLY A 545 -0.49 -20.56 -12.68
N MET A 546 0.76 -20.08 -12.71
CA MET A 546 1.53 -19.70 -11.51
C MET A 546 2.02 -18.24 -11.56
N PRO A 547 1.13 -17.24 -11.63
CA PRO A 547 1.50 -15.81 -11.74
C PRO A 547 2.38 -15.29 -10.59
N GLY A 548 2.24 -15.84 -9.39
CA GLY A 548 3.12 -15.58 -8.25
C GLY A 548 4.57 -16.07 -8.44
N ARG A 549 4.82 -16.89 -9.47
CA ARG A 549 6.16 -17.36 -9.87
C ARG A 549 6.66 -16.74 -11.16
N TRP A 550 5.84 -15.95 -11.87
CA TRP A 550 6.23 -15.26 -13.10
C TRP A 550 7.14 -14.05 -12.86
N TYR A 551 8.31 -14.31 -12.28
CA TYR A 551 9.38 -13.35 -12.02
C TYR A 551 10.72 -13.91 -12.55
N GLY A 552 10.68 -14.67 -13.64
CA GLY A 552 11.82 -15.42 -14.16
C GLY A 552 13.01 -14.52 -14.47
N VAL A 553 12.79 -13.43 -15.21
CA VAL A 553 13.86 -12.49 -15.58
C VAL A 553 14.31 -11.63 -14.40
N ALA A 554 13.38 -11.16 -13.57
CA ALA A 554 13.70 -10.38 -12.38
C ALA A 554 14.57 -11.18 -11.40
N ARG A 555 14.21 -12.44 -11.15
CA ARG A 555 15.01 -13.35 -10.31
C ARG A 555 16.32 -13.73 -10.98
N ALA A 556 16.38 -13.84 -12.31
CA ALA A 556 17.64 -14.07 -13.03
C ALA A 556 18.61 -12.89 -12.85
N CYS A 557 18.13 -11.66 -12.96
CA CYS A 557 18.91 -10.45 -12.70
C CYS A 557 19.43 -10.44 -11.25
N GLY A 558 18.56 -10.75 -10.29
CA GLY A 558 18.91 -10.91 -8.88
C GLY A 558 20.00 -11.93 -8.58
N LEU A 559 19.84 -13.12 -9.17
CA LEU A 559 20.80 -14.21 -9.07
C LEU A 559 22.15 -13.78 -9.66
N ALA A 560 22.17 -13.13 -10.83
CA ALA A 560 23.39 -12.62 -11.46
C ALA A 560 24.13 -11.60 -10.57
N ILE A 561 23.43 -10.67 -9.93
CA ILE A 561 24.02 -9.72 -8.96
C ILE A 561 24.68 -10.48 -7.81
N ASN A 562 24.00 -11.51 -7.28
CA ASN A 562 24.53 -12.30 -6.18
C ASN A 562 25.70 -13.21 -6.56
N ILE A 563 25.72 -13.75 -7.79
CA ILE A 563 26.88 -14.45 -8.34
C ILE A 563 28.11 -13.53 -8.33
N LEU A 564 27.98 -12.28 -8.81
CA LEU A 564 29.08 -11.31 -8.77
C LEU A 564 29.50 -10.95 -7.34
N ASN A 565 28.55 -10.81 -6.41
CA ASN A 565 28.85 -10.55 -4.99
C ASN A 565 29.60 -11.70 -4.31
N ILE A 566 29.22 -12.95 -4.62
CA ILE A 566 29.92 -14.15 -4.16
C ILE A 566 31.36 -14.10 -4.67
N VAL A 567 31.56 -13.93 -5.98
CA VAL A 567 32.90 -13.90 -6.58
C VAL A 567 33.75 -12.76 -6.03
N LYS A 568 33.15 -11.58 -5.79
CA LYS A 568 33.84 -10.47 -5.14
C LYS A 568 34.33 -10.82 -3.72
N LYS A 569 33.51 -11.51 -2.92
CA LYS A 569 33.89 -11.96 -1.56
C LYS A 569 35.00 -13.01 -1.62
N TYR A 570 34.88 -14.00 -2.51
CA TYR A 570 35.91 -15.03 -2.68
C TYR A 570 37.21 -14.47 -3.25
N ASN A 571 37.16 -13.45 -4.11
CA ASN A 571 38.37 -12.78 -4.60
C ASN A 571 39.19 -12.13 -3.47
N VAL A 572 38.56 -11.60 -2.42
CA VAL A 572 39.28 -11.10 -1.24
C VAL A 572 40.01 -12.24 -0.53
N HIS A 573 39.37 -13.39 -0.40
CA HIS A 573 39.99 -14.59 0.16
C HIS A 573 41.12 -15.14 -0.72
N ASN A 574 40.92 -15.17 -2.04
CA ASN A 574 41.92 -15.61 -3.01
C ASN A 574 43.17 -14.72 -2.92
N LEU A 575 43.00 -13.40 -2.89
CA LEU A 575 44.11 -12.45 -2.75
C LEU A 575 44.89 -12.66 -1.45
N ASN A 576 44.21 -12.92 -0.34
CA ASN A 576 44.87 -13.20 0.95
C ASN A 576 45.68 -14.51 0.94
N ASN A 577 45.32 -15.46 0.08
CA ASN A 577 45.99 -16.75 -0.04
C ASN A 577 46.87 -16.86 -1.30
N ASN A 578 47.19 -15.73 -1.95
CA ASN A 578 47.96 -15.67 -3.20
C ASN A 578 47.36 -16.49 -4.36
N LEU A 579 46.04 -16.68 -4.37
CA LEU A 579 45.31 -17.32 -5.47
C LEU A 579 44.87 -16.28 -6.51
N PRO A 580 44.75 -16.65 -7.80
CA PRO A 580 44.30 -15.74 -8.85
C PRO A 580 42.86 -15.25 -8.61
N SER A 581 42.64 -13.96 -8.88
CA SER A 581 41.30 -13.36 -8.84
C SER A 581 40.48 -13.75 -10.05
N LEU A 582 39.19 -14.03 -9.84
CA LEU A 582 38.23 -14.36 -10.89
C LEU A 582 37.51 -13.10 -11.38
N GLU A 583 37.44 -12.95 -12.70
CA GLU A 583 36.60 -11.94 -13.34
C GLU A 583 35.54 -12.64 -14.18
N LEU A 584 34.31 -12.14 -14.15
CA LEU A 584 33.18 -12.75 -14.84
C LEU A 584 32.55 -11.77 -15.81
N GLY A 585 31.97 -12.27 -16.89
CA GLY A 585 30.85 -11.57 -17.51
C GLY A 585 29.62 -12.46 -17.51
N ILE A 586 28.48 -11.85 -17.22
CA ILE A 586 27.20 -12.55 -17.16
C ILE A 586 26.30 -12.04 -18.28
N GLY A 587 25.70 -12.97 -19.01
CA GLY A 587 24.65 -12.70 -19.99
C GLY A 587 23.34 -13.34 -19.55
N ILE A 588 22.23 -12.60 -19.71
CA ILE A 588 20.88 -13.08 -19.41
C ILE A 588 20.05 -13.08 -20.70
N GLY A 589 19.66 -14.27 -21.14
CA GLY A 589 18.73 -14.50 -22.24
C GLY A 589 17.32 -14.85 -21.75
N PHE A 590 16.31 -14.58 -22.57
CA PHE A 590 14.92 -14.94 -22.29
C PHE A 590 14.26 -15.48 -23.57
N LEU A 591 13.43 -16.50 -23.42
CA LEU A 591 12.57 -17.01 -24.48
C LEU A 591 11.16 -17.19 -23.97
N ASP A 592 10.19 -16.58 -24.64
CA ASP A 592 8.75 -16.70 -24.37
C ASP A 592 8.17 -18.00 -24.96
N ALA A 593 8.83 -19.12 -24.67
CA ALA A 593 8.45 -20.46 -25.09
C ALA A 593 9.05 -21.53 -24.17
N PRO A 594 8.44 -22.72 -24.07
CA PRO A 594 9.05 -23.85 -23.37
C PRO A 594 10.40 -24.23 -23.99
N PRO A 595 11.39 -24.62 -23.17
CA PRO A 595 12.63 -25.21 -23.68
C PRO A 595 12.37 -26.62 -24.20
N THR A 596 13.24 -27.11 -25.10
CA THR A 596 13.21 -28.51 -25.52
C THR A 596 14.16 -29.32 -24.65
N PHE A 597 13.69 -30.44 -24.11
CA PHE A 597 14.53 -31.37 -23.35
C PHE A 597 14.72 -32.67 -24.14
N PHE A 598 15.92 -33.22 -24.07
CA PHE A 598 16.18 -34.60 -24.44
C PHE A 598 17.00 -35.28 -23.34
N TYR A 599 17.02 -36.60 -23.32
CA TYR A 599 17.67 -37.39 -22.28
C TYR A 599 18.81 -38.19 -22.88
N ASP A 600 19.99 -38.07 -22.28
CA ASP A 600 21.14 -38.95 -22.52
C ASP A 600 21.31 -39.85 -21.27
N GLY A 601 20.67 -41.03 -21.29
CA GLY A 601 20.49 -41.86 -20.10
C GLY A 601 19.66 -41.15 -19.03
N GLU A 602 20.19 -41.02 -17.82
CA GLU A 602 19.57 -40.29 -16.70
C GLU A 602 19.86 -38.77 -16.74
N HIS A 603 20.67 -38.30 -17.70
CA HIS A 603 21.04 -36.88 -17.80
C HIS A 603 20.08 -36.13 -18.72
N GLN A 604 19.37 -35.15 -18.16
CA GLN A 604 18.52 -34.24 -18.90
C GLN A 604 19.36 -33.14 -19.57
N ILE A 605 19.25 -32.99 -20.88
CA ILE A 605 19.92 -31.95 -21.66
C ILE A 605 18.87 -30.98 -22.21
N MET A 606 19.12 -29.69 -22.01
CA MET A 606 18.23 -28.61 -22.46
C MET A 606 18.76 -27.96 -23.74
N ILE A 607 17.88 -27.79 -24.73
CA ILE A 607 18.13 -27.04 -25.97
C ILE A 607 17.24 -25.79 -25.95
N SER A 608 17.86 -24.62 -26.09
CA SER A 608 17.14 -23.36 -26.23
C SER A 608 17.97 -22.28 -26.93
N PRO A 609 17.38 -21.49 -27.85
CA PRO A 609 17.99 -20.28 -28.39
C PRO A 609 18.44 -19.28 -27.31
N ALA A 610 17.77 -19.24 -26.15
CA ALA A 610 18.14 -18.34 -25.06
C ALA A 610 19.54 -18.65 -24.48
N ILE A 611 20.03 -19.89 -24.62
CA ILE A 611 21.41 -20.26 -24.24
C ILE A 611 22.41 -19.54 -25.14
N ASN A 612 22.17 -19.52 -26.45
CA ASN A 612 23.04 -18.86 -27.43
C ASN A 612 23.05 -17.34 -27.24
N VAL A 613 21.88 -16.76 -26.93
CA VAL A 613 21.78 -15.34 -26.60
C VAL A 613 22.55 -15.03 -25.32
N ALA A 614 22.33 -15.78 -24.24
CA ALA A 614 23.06 -15.59 -22.98
C ALA A 614 24.58 -15.72 -23.18
N ASP A 615 25.03 -16.64 -24.02
CA ASP A 615 26.44 -16.78 -24.41
C ASP A 615 27.00 -15.53 -25.07
N GLN A 616 26.33 -15.03 -26.12
CA GLN A 616 26.74 -13.83 -26.83
C GLN A 616 26.83 -12.60 -25.90
N LEU A 617 25.84 -12.42 -25.02
CA LEU A 617 25.77 -11.32 -24.04
C LEU A 617 26.83 -11.46 -22.94
N SER A 618 27.18 -12.71 -22.60
CA SER A 618 28.26 -12.98 -21.68
C SER A 618 29.63 -12.78 -22.33
N GLY A 619 29.76 -12.41 -23.61
CA GLY A 619 31.05 -12.28 -24.29
C GLY A 619 31.81 -10.97 -23.98
N CYS A 620 33.13 -10.97 -24.23
CA CYS A 620 33.95 -9.75 -24.15
C CYS A 620 35.04 -9.74 -25.23
N ASN A 621 35.11 -8.65 -25.99
CA ASN A 621 36.11 -8.42 -27.02
C ASN A 621 37.48 -8.09 -26.38
N ARG A 622 38.52 -8.82 -26.78
CA ARG A 622 39.89 -8.69 -26.23
C ARG A 622 40.46 -7.28 -26.38
N PHE A 623 40.27 -6.63 -27.54
CA PHE A 623 40.77 -5.29 -27.82
C PHE A 623 40.12 -4.24 -26.90
N LEU A 624 38.80 -4.33 -26.68
CA LEU A 624 38.12 -3.45 -25.74
C LEU A 624 38.56 -3.71 -24.29
N ARG A 625 38.78 -4.98 -23.92
CA ARG A 625 39.26 -5.33 -22.58
C ARG A 625 40.60 -4.66 -22.26
N GLU A 626 41.56 -4.71 -23.17
CA GLU A 626 42.89 -4.12 -22.96
C GLU A 626 42.86 -2.58 -22.85
N ARG A 627 41.92 -1.92 -23.54
CA ARG A 627 41.75 -0.46 -23.51
C ARG A 627 40.95 0.04 -22.31
N LEU A 628 39.73 -0.48 -22.10
CA LEU A 628 38.79 0.03 -21.10
C LEU A 628 39.16 -0.36 -19.66
N THR A 629 39.87 -1.47 -19.46
CA THR A 629 40.32 -1.85 -18.11
C THR A 629 41.29 -0.82 -17.52
N LYS A 630 42.03 -0.08 -18.37
CA LYS A 630 42.95 0.99 -17.93
C LYS A 630 42.23 2.27 -17.51
N THR A 631 41.03 2.52 -18.02
CA THR A 631 40.27 3.75 -17.77
C THR A 631 39.31 3.66 -16.59
N ASN A 632 39.12 2.45 -16.03
CA ASN A 632 38.21 2.15 -14.91
C ASN A 632 36.82 2.81 -15.05
N PRO A 633 36.03 2.40 -16.06
CA PRO A 633 34.76 3.03 -16.36
C PRO A 633 33.73 2.86 -15.21
N PRO A 634 32.73 3.76 -15.12
CA PRO A 634 31.74 3.72 -14.03
C PRO A 634 30.72 2.56 -14.10
N PHE A 635 30.65 1.91 -15.27
CA PHE A 635 29.80 0.77 -15.59
C PHE A 635 30.64 -0.36 -16.19
N ASN A 636 30.06 -1.56 -16.25
CA ASN A 636 30.77 -2.80 -16.56
C ASN A 636 30.42 -3.38 -17.94
N VAL A 637 29.38 -2.84 -18.58
CA VAL A 637 28.91 -3.24 -19.92
C VAL A 637 28.98 -2.07 -20.90
N TYR A 638 29.64 -2.24 -22.04
CA TYR A 638 29.64 -1.28 -23.15
C TYR A 638 29.56 -1.99 -24.50
N LEU A 639 28.66 -1.52 -25.35
CA LEU A 639 28.48 -2.03 -26.71
C LEU A 639 28.84 -0.95 -27.71
N PHE A 640 29.52 -1.34 -28.78
CA PHE A 640 29.91 -0.44 -29.86
C PHE A 640 29.66 -1.08 -31.22
N LYS A 641 29.22 -0.27 -32.19
CA LYS A 641 29.11 -0.66 -33.59
C LYS A 641 30.30 -0.09 -34.38
N PRO A 642 31.17 -0.91 -34.98
CA PRO A 642 32.27 -0.39 -35.79
C PRO A 642 31.76 0.16 -37.13
N VAL A 643 32.26 1.33 -37.55
CA VAL A 643 32.04 1.88 -38.91
C VAL A 643 32.73 0.98 -39.94
N GLN A 644 32.02 0.59 -41.00
CA GLN A 644 32.55 -0.22 -42.11
C GLN A 644 32.67 0.58 -43.42
N ASP A 645 33.66 0.23 -44.25
CA ASP A 645 33.72 0.65 -45.65
C ASP A 645 32.77 -0.21 -46.52
N ALA A 646 32.15 0.41 -47.52
CA ALA A 646 31.02 -0.12 -48.31
C ALA A 646 31.24 -1.49 -49.01
N ALA A 647 32.47 -2.01 -49.06
CA ALA A 647 32.82 -3.29 -49.68
C ALA A 647 32.77 -4.50 -48.72
N ALA A 648 32.72 -4.28 -47.40
CA ALA A 648 32.71 -5.36 -46.39
C ALA A 648 31.29 -5.85 -46.00
N SER A 649 30.25 -5.23 -46.55
CA SER A 649 28.85 -5.32 -46.13
C SER A 649 28.13 -6.65 -46.45
N LEU A 650 28.77 -7.58 -47.18
CA LEU A 650 28.10 -8.75 -47.77
C LEU A 650 28.37 -10.09 -47.05
N LEU A 651 29.24 -10.15 -46.04
CA LEU A 651 29.73 -11.43 -45.49
C LEU A 651 29.78 -11.54 -43.95
N SER A 652 29.29 -10.55 -43.18
CA SER A 652 29.19 -10.71 -41.73
C SER A 652 27.91 -10.08 -41.20
N ASP A 653 27.05 -10.89 -40.57
CA ASP A 653 26.04 -10.38 -39.65
C ASP A 653 26.76 -9.63 -38.51
N TYR A 654 26.78 -8.30 -38.63
CA TYR A 654 27.04 -7.26 -37.63
C TYR A 654 27.56 -7.72 -36.25
N ALA A 655 28.86 -8.02 -36.12
CA ALA A 655 29.45 -8.30 -34.80
C ALA A 655 29.68 -7.00 -34.02
N LEU A 656 28.73 -6.65 -33.13
CA LEU A 656 28.93 -5.59 -32.13
C LEU A 656 30.18 -5.88 -31.29
N PHE A 657 31.02 -4.88 -31.07
CA PHE A 657 32.11 -4.98 -30.11
C PHE A 657 31.54 -4.85 -28.70
N ARG A 658 31.59 -5.95 -27.93
CA ARG A 658 31.10 -6.04 -26.56
C ARG A 658 32.23 -5.94 -25.56
N TYR A 659 32.07 -5.11 -24.55
CA TYR A 659 32.85 -5.14 -23.32
C TYR A 659 31.88 -5.53 -22.19
N ASN A 660 32.10 -6.69 -21.58
CA ASN A 660 31.37 -7.14 -20.39
C ASN A 660 32.40 -7.72 -19.41
N VAL A 661 32.79 -6.94 -18.40
CA VAL A 661 33.76 -7.35 -17.38
C VAL A 661 33.22 -6.95 -16.01
N LYS A 662 32.93 -7.93 -15.17
CA LYS A 662 32.17 -7.79 -13.91
C LYS A 662 30.77 -7.19 -14.14
N GLY A 663 30.26 -7.35 -15.36
CA GLY A 663 28.98 -6.82 -15.82
C GLY A 663 27.92 -7.91 -15.96
N ILE A 664 26.69 -7.44 -16.11
CA ILE A 664 25.52 -8.27 -16.36
C ILE A 664 24.76 -7.61 -17.51
N GLU A 665 24.78 -8.22 -18.68
CA GLU A 665 24.05 -7.75 -19.86
C GLU A 665 22.73 -8.51 -19.98
N LEU A 666 21.62 -7.77 -20.16
CA LEU A 666 20.27 -8.31 -20.28
C LEU A 666 19.79 -8.17 -21.73
N ALA A 667 19.30 -9.27 -22.32
CA ALA A 667 18.69 -9.27 -23.65
C ALA A 667 17.51 -8.28 -23.73
N PRO A 668 17.29 -7.59 -24.87
CA PRO A 668 16.12 -6.74 -25.06
C PRO A 668 14.78 -7.45 -24.80
N GLU A 669 14.64 -8.71 -25.20
CA GLU A 669 13.47 -9.55 -24.92
C GLU A 669 13.31 -9.80 -23.42
N GLY A 670 14.44 -9.99 -22.72
CA GLY A 670 14.48 -10.09 -21.27
C GLY A 670 14.04 -8.79 -20.60
N PHE A 671 14.49 -7.63 -21.08
CA PHE A 671 14.04 -6.33 -20.55
C PHE A 671 12.54 -6.08 -20.80
N ALA A 672 12.03 -6.45 -21.97
CA ALA A 672 10.61 -6.37 -22.29
C ALA A 672 9.77 -7.25 -21.35
N LYS A 673 10.22 -8.48 -21.08
CA LYS A 673 9.60 -9.37 -20.10
C LYS A 673 9.71 -8.82 -18.68
N LEU A 674 10.89 -8.34 -18.26
CA LEU A 674 11.10 -7.73 -16.94
C LEU A 674 10.14 -6.56 -16.67
N SER A 675 9.91 -5.72 -17.69
CA SER A 675 8.97 -4.60 -17.62
C SER A 675 7.50 -5.03 -17.43
N ARG A 676 7.17 -6.29 -17.74
CA ARG A 676 5.86 -6.91 -17.47
C ARG A 676 5.83 -7.67 -16.15
N GLU A 677 6.96 -8.19 -15.69
CA GLU A 677 7.06 -8.95 -14.43
C GLU A 677 6.95 -8.04 -13.20
N ILE A 678 7.53 -6.85 -13.26
CA ILE A 678 7.57 -5.87 -12.17
C ILE A 678 7.31 -4.45 -12.66
N HIS A 679 6.81 -3.62 -11.76
CA HIS A 679 6.64 -2.20 -12.01
C HIS A 679 8.00 -1.48 -12.04
N LEU A 680 8.51 -1.25 -13.26
CA LEU A 680 9.73 -0.47 -13.49
C LEU A 680 9.41 1.02 -13.61
N LYS A 681 9.95 1.81 -12.68
CA LYS A 681 9.95 3.27 -12.78
C LYS A 681 11.17 3.72 -13.60
N ARG A 682 10.94 4.51 -14.66
CA ARG A 682 12.00 5.10 -15.51
C ARG A 682 12.46 6.45 -14.95
N PHE A 683 13.77 6.63 -14.86
CA PHE A 683 14.45 7.83 -14.38
C PHE A 683 15.43 8.31 -15.44
N ALA A 684 15.30 9.57 -15.86
CA ALA A 684 16.34 10.28 -16.59
C ALA A 684 17.05 11.21 -15.62
N CYS A 685 18.27 10.85 -15.20
CA CYS A 685 18.99 11.54 -14.15
C CYS A 685 20.40 11.91 -14.59
N LYS A 686 20.96 12.97 -13.99
CA LYS A 686 22.39 13.29 -14.10
C LYS A 686 23.03 12.93 -12.78
N MET A 687 24.04 12.06 -12.82
CA MET A 687 24.80 11.66 -11.63
C MET A 687 26.28 12.03 -11.81
N PRO A 688 26.66 13.31 -11.71
CA PRO A 688 28.02 13.77 -12.03
C PRO A 688 29.13 13.02 -11.27
N ASP A 689 28.83 12.56 -10.05
CA ASP A 689 29.75 11.79 -9.20
C ASP A 689 29.99 10.34 -9.67
N VAL A 690 29.17 9.86 -10.62
CA VAL A 690 29.23 8.51 -11.20
C VAL A 690 29.52 8.59 -12.70
N CYS A 691 28.72 9.34 -13.45
CA CYS A 691 28.87 9.58 -14.88
C CYS A 691 28.50 11.04 -15.21
N PRO A 692 29.37 11.79 -15.90
CA PRO A 692 29.05 13.17 -16.30
C PRO A 692 27.91 13.25 -17.32
N GLU A 693 27.68 12.17 -18.08
CA GLU A 693 26.62 12.08 -19.08
C GLU A 693 25.25 11.74 -18.44
N PRO A 694 24.14 12.20 -19.03
CA PRO A 694 22.81 11.83 -18.55
C PRO A 694 22.57 10.32 -18.69
N LEU A 695 21.95 9.74 -17.66
CA LEU A 695 21.67 8.31 -17.57
C LEU A 695 20.16 8.06 -17.64
N THR A 696 19.79 7.01 -18.38
CA THR A 696 18.44 6.43 -18.30
C THR A 696 18.50 5.18 -17.46
N LEU A 697 17.84 5.21 -16.30
CA LEU A 697 17.78 4.10 -15.35
C LEU A 697 16.34 3.64 -15.17
N HIS A 698 16.13 2.34 -15.04
CA HIS A 698 14.86 1.74 -14.68
C HIS A 698 15.02 1.03 -13.34
N THR A 699 14.14 1.26 -12.37
CA THR A 699 14.22 0.58 -11.08
C THR A 699 12.86 0.05 -10.64
N GLY A 700 12.90 -1.12 -10.02
CA GLY A 700 11.74 -1.81 -9.46
C GLY A 700 12.19 -2.80 -8.39
N THR A 701 11.23 -3.34 -7.65
CA THR A 701 11.48 -4.41 -6.66
C THR A 701 10.84 -5.70 -7.13
N TYR A 702 11.36 -6.85 -6.71
CA TYR A 702 10.79 -8.17 -7.01
C TYR A 702 10.91 -9.11 -5.79
N PRO A 703 10.02 -10.11 -5.66
CA PRO A 703 10.11 -11.13 -4.62
C PRO A 703 11.00 -12.32 -5.02
N THR A 704 11.83 -12.76 -4.08
CA THR A 704 12.52 -14.07 -4.12
C THR A 704 11.56 -15.20 -3.74
N LEU A 705 11.91 -16.47 -4.00
CA LEU A 705 11.11 -17.61 -3.51
C LEU A 705 11.12 -17.72 -1.98
N ALA A 706 12.15 -17.17 -1.33
CA ALA A 706 12.22 -17.08 0.12
C ALA A 706 11.32 -15.97 0.73
N GLY A 707 10.56 -15.24 -0.09
CA GLY A 707 9.65 -14.18 0.38
C GLY A 707 10.32 -12.81 0.62
N ASN A 708 11.64 -12.71 0.44
CA ASN A 708 12.36 -11.44 0.57
C ASN A 708 12.25 -10.59 -0.71
N TYR A 709 12.19 -9.27 -0.56
CA TYR A 709 12.17 -8.32 -1.66
C TYR A 709 13.56 -7.76 -1.95
N GLN A 710 13.91 -7.67 -3.22
CA GLN A 710 15.17 -7.09 -3.69
C GLN A 710 14.88 -6.03 -4.74
N ARG A 711 15.74 -5.00 -4.80
CA ARG A 711 15.64 -3.91 -5.79
C ARG A 711 16.58 -4.16 -6.94
N LEU A 712 16.08 -3.94 -8.16
CA LEU A 712 16.88 -3.92 -9.39
C LEU A 712 17.02 -2.48 -9.88
N VAL A 713 18.16 -2.23 -10.52
CA VAL A 713 18.41 -1.03 -11.30
C VAL A 713 18.97 -1.49 -12.64
N ILE A 714 18.31 -1.12 -13.73
CA ILE A 714 18.72 -1.42 -15.10
C ILE A 714 19.13 -0.11 -15.77
N ARG A 715 20.34 -0.06 -16.32
CA ARG A 715 20.77 1.05 -17.17
C ARG A 715 20.38 0.75 -18.61
N GLU A 716 19.68 1.68 -19.24
CA GLU A 716 19.42 1.71 -20.67
C GLU A 716 20.41 2.69 -21.31
N ALA A 717 21.14 2.22 -22.33
CA ALA A 717 22.07 3.04 -23.07
C ALA A 717 21.99 2.73 -24.58
N LEU A 718 22.19 3.75 -25.42
CA LEU A 718 22.25 3.57 -26.87
C LEU A 718 23.62 3.03 -27.28
N VAL A 719 23.65 2.20 -28.33
CA VAL A 719 24.88 1.69 -28.93
C VAL A 719 25.50 2.78 -29.82
N PRO A 720 26.66 3.36 -29.45
CA PRO A 720 27.39 4.26 -30.32
C PRO A 720 28.01 3.54 -31.52
N GLU A 721 28.01 4.22 -32.66
CA GLU A 721 28.81 3.87 -33.83
C GLU A 721 30.18 4.55 -33.74
N ILE A 722 31.26 3.77 -33.85
CA ILE A 722 32.64 4.21 -33.56
C ILE A 722 33.64 3.90 -34.68
N LEU A 723 34.72 4.68 -34.72
CA LEU A 723 35.92 4.32 -35.47
C LEU A 723 36.79 3.35 -34.65
N PRO A 724 37.10 2.14 -35.15
CA PRO A 724 37.84 1.12 -34.38
C PRO A 724 39.24 1.56 -33.90
N LYS A 725 39.88 2.51 -34.60
CA LYS A 725 41.26 2.95 -34.29
C LYS A 725 41.36 3.68 -32.95
N ASP A 726 40.43 4.58 -32.65
CA ASP A 726 40.48 5.46 -31.47
C ASP A 726 39.22 5.41 -30.60
N LEU A 727 38.20 4.62 -30.98
CA LEU A 727 36.90 4.53 -30.31
C LEU A 727 36.13 5.87 -30.33
N SER A 728 36.48 6.80 -31.22
CA SER A 728 35.74 8.04 -31.37
C SER A 728 34.31 7.77 -31.85
N VAL A 729 33.33 8.39 -31.18
CA VAL A 729 31.91 8.24 -31.49
C VAL A 729 31.58 9.09 -32.72
N VAL A 730 31.05 8.44 -33.76
CA VAL A 730 30.59 9.10 -34.99
C VAL A 730 29.14 9.53 -34.85
N ARG A 731 28.27 8.61 -34.38
CA ARG A 731 26.87 8.88 -34.04
C ARG A 731 26.36 7.84 -33.06
N TYR A 732 25.21 8.10 -32.46
CA TYR A 732 24.46 7.09 -31.71
C TYR A 732 23.46 6.39 -32.64
N THR A 733 23.32 5.08 -32.48
CA THR A 733 22.30 4.29 -33.19
C THR A 733 21.00 4.26 -32.37
N ASP A 734 19.90 3.84 -33.01
CA ASP A 734 18.61 3.63 -32.32
C ASP A 734 18.57 2.33 -31.49
N GLN A 735 19.64 1.52 -31.54
CA GLN A 735 19.73 0.28 -30.80
C GLN A 735 20.11 0.57 -29.34
N ALA A 736 19.25 0.16 -28.41
CA ALA A 736 19.54 0.20 -26.97
C ALA A 736 20.09 -1.14 -26.46
N TYR A 737 20.90 -1.08 -25.40
CA TYR A 737 21.33 -2.22 -24.61
C TYR A 737 21.07 -1.98 -23.13
N TYR A 738 20.93 -3.08 -22.38
CA TYR A 738 20.50 -3.06 -20.99
C TYR A 738 21.53 -3.72 -20.08
N GLU A 739 21.95 -2.99 -19.06
CA GLU A 739 22.88 -3.48 -18.04
C GLU A 739 22.18 -3.55 -16.69
N VAL A 740 22.25 -4.71 -16.02
CA VAL A 740 21.85 -4.81 -14.61
C VAL A 740 22.94 -4.18 -13.75
N CYS A 741 22.64 -3.02 -13.16
CA CYS A 741 23.60 -2.23 -12.41
C CYS A 741 24.01 -2.92 -11.11
N THR A 742 25.32 -2.94 -10.85
CA THR A 742 25.92 -3.46 -9.62
C THR A 742 26.67 -2.40 -8.80
N ASN A 743 26.78 -1.17 -9.31
CA ASN A 743 27.49 -0.08 -8.65
C ASN A 743 26.70 0.45 -7.44
N PRO A 744 27.22 0.35 -6.20
CA PRO A 744 26.50 0.79 -5.00
C PRO A 744 26.10 2.27 -5.01
N ARG A 745 26.93 3.15 -5.61
CA ARG A 745 26.64 4.59 -5.69
C ARG A 745 25.38 4.90 -6.49
N VAL A 746 25.05 4.06 -7.48
CA VAL A 746 23.81 4.21 -8.26
C VAL A 746 22.60 3.89 -7.39
N TYR A 747 22.68 2.85 -6.56
CA TYR A 747 21.61 2.49 -5.62
C TYR A 747 21.40 3.54 -4.51
N GLU A 748 22.49 4.14 -4.02
CA GLU A 748 22.43 5.21 -3.00
C GLU A 748 21.72 6.46 -3.54
N ASN A 749 22.05 6.90 -4.76
CA ASN A 749 21.41 8.04 -5.39
C ASN A 749 19.91 7.80 -5.66
N ILE A 750 19.55 6.63 -6.18
CA ILE A 750 18.14 6.27 -6.43
C ILE A 750 17.33 6.23 -5.13
N LYS A 751 17.92 5.77 -4.01
CA LYS A 751 17.25 5.83 -2.69
C LYS A 751 17.00 7.26 -2.25
N GLY A 752 17.93 8.17 -2.51
CA GLY A 752 17.76 9.61 -2.27
C GLY A 752 16.59 10.20 -3.06
N GLU A 753 16.52 9.93 -4.36
CA GLU A 753 15.44 10.44 -5.23
C GLU A 753 14.06 9.85 -4.91
N LEU A 754 13.99 8.60 -4.41
CA LEU A 754 12.72 7.98 -4.01
C LEU A 754 12.21 8.44 -2.62
N THR A 755 13.04 9.10 -1.83
CA THR A 755 12.68 9.59 -0.48
C THR A 755 12.41 11.10 -0.45
N SER A 756 12.78 11.82 -1.51
CA SER A 756 12.46 13.24 -1.73
C SER A 756 11.11 13.44 -2.41
#